data_AF-A0A495SNU9-F1
#
_entry.id   AF-A0A495SNU9-F1
#
_cell.length_a   1.000
_cell.length_b   1.000
_cell.length_c   1.000
_cell.angle_alpha   90.00
_cell.angle_beta   90.00
_cell.angle_gamma   90.00
#
_symmetry.space_group_name_H-M   'P 1'
#
loop_
_entity.id
_entity.type
_entity.pdbx_description
1 polymer ?
#
loop_
_entity_poly.entity_id
_entity_poly.type
_entity_poly.pdbx_seq_one_letter_code
_entity_poly.pdbx_strand_id
1 'polypeptide(L)'
;MNQNIILELNKYLHILSKKTIFIFVCILSGSITISGQLSASTATRQIPAGSVIINMGATPQTVENGLNPYGLVYDLVVNQNIPVIWSISPTKPKDGIDFTVDGNNFRGGTFIIEKQYVSLPNVQAALNAANYDTEVIKYTALTNVNVPIYKMLTSFTKWTFDTDNGDITDDYLTRAKIPLTARQTALPSVLTPCHDLFVLPHADPKWSTHGRLYEWVRAKSTSNPNGNSGWLWSGCHAPASNDGIENMYNPADVTQRTNFLTTASGTTPSLALRSPSGTVSNWQLSYPNDSPMQFMGTVATVLDGGSGPGYTPANGQTWRSGTKIAVSDASVSPTAYELLYGYAYGDSSNGVIMYEAGHSWDGTGSSNVAAIRAFLNFVFDASSNKLPQFTEVISQANDIVITEGQTLSLNVTATGYGNTAVTYQWTQNGLSGSFSSFNTSATVYTAEHLPTGVATKKGLITIKATDPCGRINSFSYPVTIQNSNANYCVNGCNGNTFINAGDPNTLEYDNIISAYHSTIIKEADGKVKVWGEFAAAPDGTAVLSPREVIPANGYNYTGTPLKIALASNTGNTAQFAVLTTSGLYAWGATNVLLSSTIKNTQAFGAVSIGTFGVTGTKADGLPSGVSPSDVKMLFGSYQTLGLVTCDGQAWILSFGGAKYGDGASVSSANNIVWHRVKTGAGTTDFLPDVVAMRGTANAMVALTAAGKIYTWGTGTYLGDGTTSANRTYATEMILPTGITPKQIGMSIQTQEIGTGTAGVSYYVLSKAGELYSLGKNGRNQLGDFTTTERTSWVRVKKSATENMDAIVWFSPQEHDNSYAAVNALTTTSKLYAWGYNADNMLGAGTVDTGYNPIYMPGGLNANDIFLGVETGGHTSMLIKKCTSRYGYVGHRYQGSMGDGTSVDAYESTYNFVNTPPINLCGANTTPPVQNLKICSGSTANLNNAHLGTVPTGETLAWYTTSTRDSGTQVTNPLAVGPGTYYAFYEGSCPNPPASNPVIVSNYASGEPGSETCYCYKPANTSTSGTTLNTNFGITALGRAGSDNSNWPMVRKGAHIALEAKTKGFVPTRVADPVTAITNPVEGMMIYDTTLNCLRIYVVDTVTPTNTGWKCFDKQTCPDN
;
A
#
# COMPACT_ATOMS: atom_id res chain seq x y z
N MET A 1 51.60 -26.51 24.82
CA MET A 1 51.85 -26.98 23.44
C MET A 1 50.70 -27.90 23.07
N ASN A 2 49.89 -27.69 22.05
CA ASN A 2 50.19 -27.09 20.77
C ASN A 2 48.94 -26.46 20.14
N GLN A 3 49.13 -25.23 19.65
CA GLN A 3 48.74 -24.61 18.38
C GLN A 3 47.86 -25.34 17.32
N ASN A 4 47.19 -26.46 17.58
CA ASN A 4 46.43 -27.20 16.57
C ASN A 4 44.89 -27.15 16.72
N ILE A 5 44.34 -26.41 17.69
CA ILE A 5 42.87 -26.19 17.77
C ILE A 5 42.45 -24.80 17.27
N ILE A 6 43.39 -23.85 17.19
CA ILE A 6 43.13 -22.48 16.69
C ILE A 6 43.20 -22.39 15.15
N LEU A 7 43.72 -23.41 14.46
CA LEU A 7 43.81 -23.45 12.99
C LEU A 7 42.61 -24.09 12.27
N GLU A 8 41.78 -24.89 12.96
CA GLU A 8 40.56 -25.50 12.39
C GLU A 8 39.30 -24.62 12.55
N LEU A 9 39.26 -23.73 13.55
CA LEU A 9 38.14 -22.80 13.76
C LEU A 9 38.15 -21.57 12.82
N ASN A 10 39.29 -21.27 12.20
CA ASN A 10 39.43 -20.14 11.26
C ASN A 10 38.99 -20.44 9.82
N LYS A 11 38.63 -21.69 9.48
CA LYS A 11 38.10 -22.03 8.15
C LYS A 11 36.57 -21.98 8.05
N TYR A 12 35.84 -21.89 9.17
CA TYR A 12 34.37 -21.82 9.17
C TYR A 12 33.79 -20.41 9.37
N LEU A 13 34.63 -19.37 9.48
CA LEU A 13 34.20 -18.00 9.79
C LEU A 13 34.38 -17.00 8.63
N HIS A 14 34.26 -17.44 7.37
CA HIS A 14 34.37 -16.57 6.19
C HIS A 14 33.27 -16.71 5.13
N ILE A 15 32.12 -17.28 5.49
CA ILE A 15 30.91 -17.21 4.66
C ILE A 15 29.72 -16.98 5.58
N LEU A 16 29.48 -15.72 5.96
CA LEU A 16 28.19 -15.14 6.36
C LEU A 16 28.41 -13.66 6.76
N SER A 17 29.04 -12.87 5.88
CA SER A 17 29.01 -11.41 5.97
C SER A 17 28.08 -10.86 4.90
N LYS A 18 26.86 -10.47 5.30
CA LYS A 18 26.07 -9.32 4.81
C LYS A 18 24.65 -9.38 5.38
N LYS A 19 24.54 -9.25 6.70
CA LYS A 19 23.36 -8.62 7.32
C LYS A 19 23.88 -7.67 8.39
N THR A 20 23.68 -6.38 8.11
CA THR A 20 24.05 -5.24 8.92
C THR A 20 23.44 -5.37 10.31
N ILE A 21 24.25 -5.70 11.32
CA ILE A 21 23.90 -5.57 12.73
C ILE A 21 24.05 -4.09 13.08
N PHE A 22 22.94 -3.36 13.14
CA PHE A 22 22.91 -2.08 13.84
C PHE A 22 22.88 -2.39 15.34
N ILE A 23 24.01 -2.12 16.01
CA ILE A 23 24.13 -2.13 17.46
C ILE A 23 23.29 -0.95 17.98
N PHE A 24 22.15 -1.23 18.60
CA PHE A 24 21.46 -0.26 19.45
C PHE A 24 21.85 -0.53 20.90
N VAL A 25 22.59 0.39 21.49
CA VAL A 25 22.82 0.46 22.92
C VAL A 25 21.51 0.91 23.56
N CYS A 26 20.68 -0.02 24.02
CA CYS A 26 19.54 0.30 24.89
C CYS A 26 19.93 0.05 26.34
N ILE A 27 19.89 1.14 27.11
CA ILE A 27 20.07 1.21 28.56
C ILE A 27 19.00 0.34 29.24
N LEU A 28 19.40 -0.35 30.32
CA LEU A 28 18.56 -1.13 31.23
C LEU A 28 17.18 -0.47 31.47
N SER A 29 16.11 -1.09 30.99
CA SER A 29 14.76 -0.90 31.52
C SER A 29 14.32 -2.21 32.15
N GLY A 30 14.64 -2.37 33.44
CA GLY A 30 14.10 -3.45 34.25
C GLY A 30 12.57 -3.35 34.30
N SER A 31 11.94 -4.52 34.30
CA SER A 31 10.50 -4.72 34.42
C SER A 31 9.95 -3.94 35.62
N ILE A 32 9.22 -2.85 35.38
CA ILE A 32 8.50 -2.16 36.43
C ILE A 32 7.16 -2.88 36.61
N THR A 33 7.12 -3.87 37.50
CA THR A 33 5.86 -4.23 38.17
C THR A 33 5.48 -3.09 39.10
N ILE A 34 4.61 -2.18 38.65
CA ILE A 34 3.99 -1.18 39.53
C ILE A 34 2.95 -1.92 40.37
N SER A 35 3.37 -2.41 41.54
CA SER A 35 2.44 -2.78 42.61
C SER A 35 1.65 -1.54 43.03
N GLY A 36 0.32 -1.62 43.01
CA GLY A 36 -0.66 -0.56 43.31
C GLY A 36 -0.11 0.65 44.04
N GLN A 37 0.29 1.69 43.32
CA GLN A 37 0.51 3.01 43.88
C GLN A 37 -0.61 3.90 43.38
N LEU A 38 -1.36 4.50 44.32
CA LEU A 38 -2.39 5.51 44.00
C LEU A 38 -1.76 6.83 43.54
N SER A 39 -0.44 6.99 43.69
CA SER A 39 0.35 8.19 43.37
C SER A 39 1.18 7.98 42.11
N ALA A 40 1.39 9.05 41.34
CA ALA A 40 2.10 8.94 40.07
C ALA A 40 3.59 8.60 40.17
N SER A 41 4.04 7.79 39.20
CA SER A 41 5.41 7.32 39.02
C SER A 41 6.29 8.39 38.37
N THR A 42 7.61 8.31 38.57
CA THR A 42 8.60 9.15 37.86
C THR A 42 8.92 8.65 36.45
N ALA A 43 8.30 7.56 35.99
CA ALA A 43 8.53 6.99 34.67
C ALA A 43 7.96 7.89 33.55
N THR A 44 8.69 8.02 32.45
CA THR A 44 8.28 8.78 31.26
C THR A 44 8.29 7.92 30.00
N ARG A 45 7.37 8.20 29.06
CA ARG A 45 7.36 7.63 27.70
C ARG A 45 7.60 8.70 26.67
N GLN A 46 8.46 8.43 25.70
CA GLN A 46 8.47 9.25 24.49
C GLN A 46 7.30 8.82 23.60
N ILE A 47 6.41 9.76 23.28
CA ILE A 47 5.35 9.55 22.28
C ILE A 47 5.74 10.26 20.97
N PRO A 48 5.51 9.65 19.80
CA PRO A 48 5.86 10.25 18.52
C PRO A 48 4.85 11.32 18.07
N ALA A 49 5.32 12.26 17.24
CA ALA A 49 4.47 13.20 16.50
C ALA A 49 3.42 12.45 15.67
N GLY A 50 2.16 12.89 15.75
CA GLY A 50 0.98 12.24 15.21
C GLY A 50 0.19 11.45 16.26
N SER A 51 0.66 11.36 17.51
CA SER A 51 -0.11 10.81 18.62
C SER A 51 -1.25 11.75 19.00
N VAL A 52 -2.39 11.20 19.41
CA VAL A 52 -3.58 11.97 19.83
C VAL A 52 -3.63 12.02 21.35
N ILE A 53 -3.70 13.23 21.88
CA ILE A 53 -3.82 13.53 23.31
C ILE A 53 -5.25 13.99 23.57
N ILE A 54 -5.93 13.34 24.50
CA ILE A 54 -7.25 13.74 24.97
C ILE A 54 -7.06 14.78 26.07
N ASN A 55 -7.55 16.00 25.84
CA ASN A 55 -7.40 17.11 26.76
C ASN A 55 -8.43 17.05 27.89
N MET A 56 -8.03 16.46 29.02
CA MET A 56 -8.85 16.35 30.23
C MET A 56 -8.90 17.64 31.08
N GLY A 57 -8.17 18.68 30.66
CA GLY A 57 -7.93 19.90 31.43
C GLY A 57 -8.73 21.13 30.97
N ALA A 58 -9.60 21.00 29.97
CA ALA A 58 -10.32 22.13 29.39
C ALA A 58 -11.30 22.77 30.38
N THR A 59 -11.36 24.10 30.43
CA THR A 59 -12.26 24.84 31.34
C THR A 59 -13.17 25.77 30.54
N PRO A 60 -14.47 25.89 30.88
CA PRO A 60 -15.16 25.18 31.97
C PRO A 60 -15.32 23.67 31.68
N GLN A 61 -15.39 22.86 32.74
CA GLN A 61 -15.65 21.42 32.62
C GLN A 61 -17.13 21.19 32.32
N THR A 62 -17.41 20.39 31.30
CA THR A 62 -18.74 19.93 30.90
C THR A 62 -18.79 18.40 30.84
N VAL A 63 -19.97 17.83 30.65
CA VAL A 63 -20.12 16.38 30.43
C VAL A 63 -19.31 15.93 29.22
N GLU A 64 -19.36 16.71 28.14
CA GLU A 64 -18.71 16.42 26.87
C GLU A 64 -17.18 16.39 26.99
N ASN A 65 -16.57 17.42 27.58
CA ASN A 65 -15.11 17.50 27.66
C ASN A 65 -14.51 16.80 28.89
N GLY A 66 -15.33 16.52 29.91
CA GLY A 66 -14.90 15.98 31.20
C GLY A 66 -15.26 14.50 31.43
N LEU A 67 -16.37 14.00 30.88
CA LEU A 67 -16.87 12.63 31.11
C LEU A 67 -16.85 11.74 29.85
N ASN A 68 -17.27 12.24 28.69
CA ASN A 68 -17.24 11.45 27.44
C ASN A 68 -15.85 10.92 27.03
N PRO A 69 -14.71 11.55 27.41
CA PRO A 69 -13.40 10.95 27.26
C PRO A 69 -13.27 9.52 27.81
N TYR A 70 -13.92 9.21 28.94
CA TYR A 70 -13.84 7.88 29.55
C TYR A 70 -14.52 6.82 28.68
N GLY A 71 -15.64 7.14 28.03
CA GLY A 71 -16.31 6.26 27.06
C GLY A 71 -15.46 5.99 25.82
N LEU A 72 -14.80 7.01 25.28
CA LEU A 72 -13.86 6.84 24.16
C LEU A 72 -12.69 5.93 24.57
N VAL A 73 -12.11 6.14 25.75
CA VAL A 73 -11.02 5.28 26.26
C VAL A 73 -11.51 3.86 26.51
N TYR A 74 -12.71 3.68 27.06
CA TYR A 74 -13.32 2.37 27.26
C TYR A 74 -13.49 1.63 25.93
N ASP A 75 -14.05 2.29 24.91
CA ASP A 75 -14.24 1.71 23.58
C ASP A 75 -12.91 1.31 22.92
N LEU A 76 -11.90 2.20 22.98
CA LEU A 76 -10.57 1.93 22.45
C LEU A 76 -9.91 0.72 23.13
N VAL A 77 -9.97 0.64 24.47
CA VAL A 77 -9.31 -0.42 25.23
C VAL A 77 -10.07 -1.75 25.10
N VAL A 78 -11.39 -1.75 25.28
CA VAL A 78 -12.18 -2.98 25.40
C VAL A 78 -12.63 -3.52 24.04
N ASN A 79 -13.10 -2.65 23.14
CA ASN A 79 -13.66 -3.06 21.86
C ASN A 79 -12.59 -3.07 20.76
N GLN A 80 -11.68 -2.08 20.76
CA GLN A 80 -10.65 -1.96 19.73
C GLN A 80 -9.30 -2.60 20.12
N ASN A 81 -9.12 -2.98 21.40
CA ASN A 81 -7.88 -3.56 21.95
C ASN A 81 -6.65 -2.66 21.76
N ILE A 82 -6.85 -1.35 21.88
CA ILE A 82 -5.83 -0.32 21.74
C ILE A 82 -5.32 0.09 23.13
N PRO A 83 -4.01 0.00 23.39
CA PRO A 83 -3.45 0.49 24.64
C PRO A 83 -3.54 2.02 24.70
N VAL A 84 -4.00 2.55 25.83
CA VAL A 84 -4.09 3.99 26.09
C VAL A 84 -3.20 4.37 27.25
N ILE A 85 -2.34 5.37 27.07
CA ILE A 85 -1.50 5.90 28.15
C ILE A 85 -2.34 6.84 28.99
N TRP A 86 -2.38 6.62 30.29
CA TRP A 86 -2.88 7.58 31.27
C TRP A 86 -1.69 8.30 31.90
N SER A 87 -1.62 9.62 31.70
CA SER A 87 -0.49 10.47 32.10
C SER A 87 -0.87 11.37 33.26
N ILE A 88 -0.14 11.24 34.38
CA ILE A 88 -0.25 12.13 35.55
C ILE A 88 1.16 12.53 35.97
N SER A 89 1.41 13.82 36.14
CA SER A 89 2.70 14.30 36.65
C SER A 89 2.86 13.97 38.15
N PRO A 90 3.99 13.39 38.57
CA PRO A 90 4.22 13.02 39.97
C PRO A 90 4.39 14.21 40.90
N THR A 91 4.66 15.41 40.38
CA THR A 91 5.02 16.59 41.19
C THR A 91 4.09 17.79 40.97
N LYS A 92 2.96 17.62 40.28
CA LYS A 92 2.07 18.75 39.98
C LYS A 92 1.28 19.22 41.20
N PRO A 93 0.99 20.52 41.33
CA PRO A 93 -0.03 21.02 42.25
C PRO A 93 -1.45 20.69 41.75
N LYS A 94 -2.49 20.93 42.56
CA LYS A 94 -3.90 20.78 42.12
C LYS A 94 -4.15 21.66 40.89
N ASP A 95 -4.81 21.07 39.89
CA ASP A 95 -5.03 21.66 38.56
C ASP A 95 -3.75 22.02 37.81
N GLY A 96 -2.58 21.57 38.27
CA GLY A 96 -1.28 21.76 37.65
C GLY A 96 -1.11 21.03 36.32
N ILE A 97 -0.02 21.34 35.63
CA ILE A 97 0.33 20.78 34.32
C ILE A 97 0.85 19.35 34.50
N ASP A 98 0.32 18.42 33.71
CA ASP A 98 0.83 17.05 33.59
C ASP A 98 2.05 17.02 32.65
N PHE A 99 1.94 17.63 31.49
CA PHE A 99 3.04 17.88 30.56
C PHE A 99 2.65 18.97 29.56
N THR A 100 3.64 19.43 28.80
CA THR A 100 3.47 20.42 27.73
C THR A 100 3.98 19.84 26.42
N VAL A 101 3.22 20.01 25.34
CA VAL A 101 3.67 19.69 23.98
C VAL A 101 3.18 20.76 23.00
N ASP A 102 4.05 21.18 22.08
CA ASP A 102 3.75 22.18 21.05
C ASP A 102 3.15 23.50 21.60
N GLY A 103 3.58 23.89 22.81
CA GLY A 103 3.07 25.08 23.51
C GLY A 103 1.71 24.90 24.20
N ASN A 104 1.10 23.71 24.13
CA ASN A 104 -0.16 23.38 24.80
C ASN A 104 0.10 22.68 26.13
N ASN A 105 -0.58 23.14 27.19
CA ASN A 105 -0.49 22.58 28.53
C ASN A 105 -1.62 21.61 28.79
N PHE A 106 -1.29 20.36 29.10
CA PHE A 106 -2.24 19.30 29.38
C PHE A 106 -2.36 19.09 30.90
N ARG A 107 -3.60 18.92 31.39
CA ARG A 107 -3.93 18.87 32.82
C ARG A 107 -5.01 17.82 33.06
N GLY A 108 -5.24 17.50 34.34
CA GLY A 108 -6.35 16.66 34.77
C GLY A 108 -6.20 15.18 34.40
N GLY A 109 -4.98 14.65 34.27
CA GLY A 109 -4.75 13.22 34.07
C GLY A 109 -5.11 12.76 32.67
N THR A 110 -4.37 13.22 31.67
CA THR A 110 -4.73 13.07 30.25
C THR A 110 -4.51 11.66 29.70
N PHE A 111 -5.35 11.29 28.73
CA PHE A 111 -5.22 10.04 27.98
C PHE A 111 -4.51 10.27 26.63
N ILE A 112 -3.68 9.33 26.21
CA ILE A 112 -2.88 9.47 25.00
C ILE A 112 -2.95 8.17 24.18
N ILE A 113 -3.29 8.32 22.90
CA ILE A 113 -3.26 7.28 21.88
C ILE A 113 -2.03 7.52 21.01
N GLU A 114 -1.11 6.59 21.01
CA GLU A 114 0.13 6.74 20.23
C GLU A 114 -0.12 6.63 18.72
N LYS A 115 0.68 7.35 17.93
CA LYS A 115 0.56 7.48 16.46
C LYS A 115 0.32 6.16 15.74
N GLN A 116 1.05 5.11 16.10
CA GLN A 116 0.96 3.82 15.42
C GLN A 116 -0.46 3.23 15.49
N TYR A 117 -1.19 3.49 16.57
CA TYR A 117 -2.59 3.11 16.72
C TYR A 117 -3.55 4.13 16.08
N VAL A 118 -3.25 5.43 16.20
CA VAL A 118 -4.05 6.50 15.55
C VAL A 118 -4.13 6.31 14.03
N SER A 119 -3.09 5.74 13.42
CA SER A 119 -3.06 5.48 11.97
C SER A 119 -3.99 4.35 11.50
N LEU A 120 -4.63 3.61 12.42
CA LEU A 120 -5.53 2.51 12.08
C LEU A 120 -6.94 3.01 11.73
N PRO A 121 -7.60 2.50 10.67
CA PRO A 121 -8.91 2.97 10.24
C PRO A 121 -10.00 2.87 11.31
N ASN A 122 -10.03 1.78 12.08
CA ASN A 122 -11.01 1.60 13.16
C ASN A 122 -10.79 2.59 14.33
N VAL A 123 -9.54 2.97 14.60
CA VAL A 123 -9.23 4.00 15.61
C VAL A 123 -9.62 5.38 15.11
N GLN A 124 -9.36 5.70 13.85
CA GLN A 124 -9.84 6.96 13.25
C GLN A 124 -11.36 7.03 13.27
N ALA A 125 -12.04 5.92 12.95
CA ALA A 125 -13.50 5.84 13.03
C ALA A 125 -14.01 6.06 14.46
N ALA A 126 -13.37 5.50 15.48
CA ALA A 126 -13.73 5.73 16.88
C ALA A 126 -13.48 7.19 17.30
N LEU A 127 -12.33 7.77 16.94
CA LEU A 127 -11.99 9.16 17.22
C LEU A 127 -12.94 10.16 16.53
N ASN A 128 -13.43 9.82 15.33
CA ASN A 128 -14.30 10.65 14.50
C ASN A 128 -15.78 10.26 14.61
N ALA A 129 -16.13 9.32 15.49
CA ALA A 129 -17.52 8.95 15.70
C ALA A 129 -18.31 10.20 16.10
N ALA A 130 -19.52 10.38 15.57
CA ALA A 130 -20.33 11.59 15.80
C ALA A 130 -20.51 11.91 17.30
N ASN A 131 -20.49 10.88 18.15
CA ASN A 131 -20.60 10.98 19.60
C ASN A 131 -19.32 11.46 20.32
N TYR A 132 -18.18 11.56 19.64
CA TYR A 132 -16.91 11.98 20.24
C TYR A 132 -16.23 13.11 19.48
N ASP A 133 -16.52 13.27 18.19
CA ASP A 133 -15.76 14.19 17.34
C ASP A 133 -15.87 15.66 17.77
N THR A 134 -17.08 16.10 18.14
CA THR A 134 -17.37 17.47 18.60
C THR A 134 -17.35 17.61 20.12
N GLU A 135 -17.37 16.50 20.85
CA GLU A 135 -17.59 16.48 22.30
C GLU A 135 -16.27 16.27 23.07
N VAL A 136 -15.36 15.44 22.56
CA VAL A 136 -14.06 15.17 23.18
C VAL A 136 -13.00 16.07 22.57
N ILE A 137 -12.34 16.87 23.42
CA ILE A 137 -11.27 17.77 22.99
C ILE A 137 -9.99 16.96 22.78
N LYS A 138 -9.57 16.87 21.52
CA LYS A 138 -8.40 16.10 21.06
C LYS A 138 -7.32 17.04 20.56
N TYR A 139 -6.06 16.68 20.77
CA TYR A 139 -4.91 17.36 20.20
C TYR A 139 -3.95 16.36 19.57
N THR A 140 -3.60 16.56 18.30
CA THR A 140 -2.59 15.74 17.63
C THR A 140 -1.22 16.38 17.83
N ALA A 141 -0.33 15.71 18.54
CA ALA A 141 1.04 16.17 18.77
C ALA A 141 1.77 16.35 17.44
N LEU A 142 2.41 17.51 17.24
CA LEU A 142 3.21 17.84 16.07
C LEU A 142 4.69 17.47 16.29
N THR A 143 5.13 17.36 17.54
CA THR A 143 6.49 16.97 17.91
C THR A 143 6.51 15.72 18.80
N ASN A 144 7.66 15.02 18.81
CA ASN A 144 7.89 13.94 19.76
C ASN A 144 8.05 14.55 21.17
N VAL A 145 7.40 13.97 22.18
CA VAL A 145 7.45 14.50 23.56
C VAL A 145 7.56 13.38 24.58
N ASN A 146 8.30 13.63 25.67
CA ASN A 146 8.32 12.74 26.83
C ASN A 146 7.16 13.10 27.77
N VAL A 147 6.27 12.16 28.03
CA VAL A 147 5.12 12.32 28.92
C VAL A 147 5.29 11.42 30.16
N PRO A 148 4.89 11.88 31.36
CA PRO A 148 4.77 11.01 32.52
C PRO A 148 3.80 9.85 32.24
N ILE A 149 4.13 8.64 32.69
CA ILE A 149 3.19 7.52 32.63
C ILE A 149 2.72 7.20 34.04
N TYR A 150 1.44 7.44 34.31
CA TYR A 150 0.80 6.87 35.49
C TYR A 150 0.54 5.38 35.26
N LYS A 151 -0.14 5.08 34.16
CA LYS A 151 -0.62 3.74 33.84
C LYS A 151 -0.81 3.54 32.35
N MET A 152 -0.68 2.32 31.90
CA MET A 152 -1.12 1.90 30.57
C MET A 152 -2.40 1.10 30.70
N LEU A 153 -3.46 1.59 30.07
CA LEU A 153 -4.77 0.95 30.07
C LEU A 153 -4.83 -0.02 28.89
N THR A 154 -4.83 -1.32 29.19
CA THR A 154 -4.94 -2.43 28.23
C THR A 154 -6.16 -3.32 28.49
N SER A 155 -6.81 -3.12 29.65
CA SER A 155 -8.08 -3.72 30.06
C SER A 155 -8.59 -3.05 31.34
N PHE A 156 -9.83 -3.36 31.72
CA PHE A 156 -10.45 -2.95 32.97
C PHE A 156 -10.86 -4.18 33.80
N THR A 157 -10.79 -4.04 35.12
CA THR A 157 -11.29 -5.06 36.05
C THR A 157 -12.81 -5.14 36.03
N LYS A 158 -13.36 -6.21 36.59
CA LYS A 158 -14.81 -6.35 36.68
C LYS A 158 -15.39 -5.37 37.70
N TRP A 159 -16.26 -4.48 37.23
CA TRP A 159 -16.97 -3.55 38.10
C TRP A 159 -18.30 -4.15 38.55
N THR A 160 -18.44 -4.35 39.86
CA THR A 160 -19.64 -4.92 40.47
C THR A 160 -20.39 -3.84 41.22
N PHE A 161 -21.64 -3.63 40.86
CA PHE A 161 -22.50 -2.62 41.43
C PHE A 161 -23.52 -3.31 42.32
N ASP A 162 -23.90 -2.64 43.41
CA ASP A 162 -24.89 -3.19 44.33
C ASP A 162 -26.24 -3.44 43.62
N THR A 163 -26.88 -4.57 43.90
CA THR A 163 -28.17 -4.92 43.27
C THR A 163 -29.33 -4.03 43.74
N ASP A 164 -29.28 -3.54 44.99
CA ASP A 164 -30.40 -2.83 45.61
C ASP A 164 -30.42 -1.35 45.23
N ASN A 165 -29.26 -0.75 44.96
CA ASN A 165 -29.15 0.71 44.69
C ASN A 165 -28.02 1.08 43.71
N GLY A 166 -27.33 0.12 43.09
CA GLY A 166 -26.20 0.39 42.20
C GLY A 166 -26.59 1.11 40.90
N ASP A 167 -27.86 1.03 40.50
CA ASP A 167 -28.42 1.75 39.35
C ASP A 167 -28.34 3.28 39.50
N ILE A 168 -28.21 3.81 40.72
CA ILE A 168 -27.96 5.24 40.96
C ILE A 168 -26.69 5.73 40.23
N THR A 169 -25.68 4.87 40.09
CA THR A 169 -24.44 5.17 39.38
C THR A 169 -24.47 4.86 37.88
N ASP A 170 -25.60 4.38 37.34
CA ASP A 170 -25.76 4.13 35.88
C ASP A 170 -25.71 5.41 35.07
N ASP A 171 -26.25 6.48 35.63
CA ASP A 171 -26.20 7.81 35.04
C ASP A 171 -24.75 8.28 34.85
N TYR A 172 -23.83 7.89 35.73
CA TYR A 172 -22.42 8.27 35.63
C TYR A 172 -21.75 7.59 34.43
N LEU A 173 -22.01 6.29 34.26
CA LEU A 173 -21.53 5.54 33.10
C LEU A 173 -22.18 6.04 31.80
N THR A 174 -23.48 6.32 31.84
CA THR A 174 -24.24 6.81 30.68
C THR A 174 -23.74 8.18 30.23
N ARG A 175 -23.51 9.11 31.16
CA ARG A 175 -22.90 10.43 30.89
C ARG A 175 -21.45 10.36 30.47
N ALA A 176 -20.75 9.27 30.78
CA ALA A 176 -19.43 9.01 30.26
C ALA A 176 -19.45 8.25 28.91
N LYS A 177 -20.62 7.89 28.39
CA LYS A 177 -20.84 7.03 27.21
C LYS A 177 -20.23 5.62 27.35
N ILE A 178 -20.13 5.12 28.57
CA ILE A 178 -19.74 3.75 28.87
C ILE A 178 -21.00 2.87 28.88
N PRO A 179 -21.06 1.76 28.13
CA PRO A 179 -22.25 0.92 28.09
C PRO A 179 -22.48 0.25 29.45
N LEU A 180 -23.74 0.11 29.88
CA LEU A 180 -24.07 -0.54 31.16
C LEU A 180 -23.68 -2.03 31.20
N THR A 181 -23.41 -2.65 30.05
CA THR A 181 -22.80 -3.99 29.97
C THR A 181 -21.35 -4.04 30.49
N ALA A 182 -20.71 -2.90 30.72
CA ALA A 182 -19.40 -2.80 31.36
C ALA A 182 -19.41 -3.20 32.84
N ARG A 183 -20.57 -3.13 33.49
CA ARG A 183 -20.75 -3.52 34.89
C ARG A 183 -21.57 -4.80 35.02
N GLN A 184 -21.40 -5.46 36.16
CA GLN A 184 -22.27 -6.53 36.64
C GLN A 184 -22.93 -6.10 37.95
N THR A 185 -24.04 -6.74 38.35
CA THR A 185 -24.68 -6.51 39.67
C THR A 185 -24.49 -7.69 40.60
N ALA A 186 -24.31 -7.40 41.89
CA ALA A 186 -24.34 -8.41 42.94
C ALA A 186 -24.63 -7.76 44.30
N LEU A 187 -25.16 -8.54 45.24
CA LEU A 187 -25.10 -8.18 46.66
C LEU A 187 -23.73 -8.57 47.24
N PRO A 188 -23.22 -7.88 48.27
CA PRO A 188 -21.92 -8.21 48.82
C PRO A 188 -21.82 -9.64 49.36
N SER A 189 -22.93 -10.21 49.83
CA SER A 189 -23.03 -11.58 50.37
C SER A 189 -22.59 -12.66 49.37
N VAL A 190 -22.67 -12.40 48.06
CA VAL A 190 -22.28 -13.36 47.01
C VAL A 190 -20.90 -13.06 46.41
N LEU A 191 -20.15 -12.10 46.96
CA LEU A 191 -18.84 -11.73 46.43
C LEU A 191 -17.83 -12.88 46.56
N THR A 192 -17.40 -13.35 45.39
CA THR A 192 -16.34 -14.35 45.20
C THR A 192 -15.00 -13.68 44.88
N PRO A 193 -13.89 -14.45 44.85
CA PRO A 193 -12.60 -13.97 44.36
C PRO A 193 -12.56 -13.52 42.89
N CYS A 194 -13.65 -13.68 42.13
CA CYS A 194 -13.76 -13.22 40.75
C CYS A 194 -14.39 -11.82 40.60
N HIS A 195 -14.78 -11.20 41.72
CA HIS A 195 -15.21 -9.81 41.76
C HIS A 195 -14.01 -8.93 42.13
N ASP A 196 -13.83 -7.78 41.49
CA ASP A 196 -12.60 -6.98 41.66
C ASP A 196 -12.86 -5.67 42.41
N LEU A 197 -13.90 -4.96 41.98
CA LEU A 197 -14.36 -3.69 42.52
C LEU A 197 -15.83 -3.80 42.88
N PHE A 198 -16.22 -3.28 44.05
CA PHE A 198 -17.61 -3.13 44.46
C PHE A 198 -17.99 -1.65 44.58
N VAL A 199 -19.16 -1.28 44.07
CA VAL A 199 -19.68 0.10 44.03
C VAL A 199 -20.99 0.15 44.82
N LEU A 200 -20.98 0.90 45.92
CA LEU A 200 -22.12 1.08 46.83
C LEU A 200 -22.50 2.56 46.96
N PRO A 201 -23.28 3.12 46.01
CA PRO A 201 -23.58 4.55 45.97
C PRO A 201 -24.49 5.03 47.08
N HIS A 202 -25.44 4.19 47.48
CA HIS A 202 -26.43 4.54 48.49
C HIS A 202 -26.96 3.26 49.13
N ALA A 203 -26.82 3.10 50.45
CA ALA A 203 -27.33 1.93 51.16
C ALA A 203 -27.38 2.15 52.67
N ASP A 204 -28.21 1.36 53.35
CA ASP A 204 -28.17 1.11 54.79
C ASP A 204 -27.64 -0.33 55.02
N PRO A 205 -26.31 -0.53 54.95
CA PRO A 205 -25.73 -1.87 54.95
C PRO A 205 -26.04 -2.58 56.27
N LYS A 206 -26.18 -3.90 56.22
CA LYS A 206 -26.39 -4.75 57.41
C LYS A 206 -25.42 -5.92 57.36
N TRP A 207 -24.97 -6.40 58.52
CA TRP A 207 -24.01 -7.49 58.55
C TRP A 207 -24.49 -8.74 57.80
N SER A 208 -25.79 -9.04 57.83
CA SER A 208 -26.38 -10.20 57.15
C SER A 208 -26.23 -10.17 55.62
N THR A 209 -26.14 -8.99 54.99
CA THR A 209 -26.02 -8.84 53.54
C THR A 209 -24.66 -8.28 53.10
N HIS A 210 -24.00 -7.49 53.96
CA HIS A 210 -22.78 -6.75 53.67
C HIS A 210 -21.55 -7.24 54.44
N GLY A 211 -21.72 -8.09 55.46
CA GLY A 211 -20.62 -8.58 56.32
C GLY A 211 -19.51 -9.30 55.55
N ARG A 212 -19.82 -9.84 54.36
CA ARG A 212 -18.82 -10.44 53.46
C ARG A 212 -17.71 -9.48 53.05
N LEU A 213 -17.96 -8.16 53.04
CA LEU A 213 -16.96 -7.14 52.77
C LEU A 213 -15.77 -7.21 53.74
N TYR A 214 -16.01 -7.56 55.01
CA TYR A 214 -14.95 -7.73 56.03
C TYR A 214 -13.82 -8.65 55.56
N GLU A 215 -14.18 -9.81 55.01
CA GLU A 215 -13.21 -10.78 54.51
C GLU A 215 -12.73 -10.44 53.10
N TRP A 216 -13.63 -9.98 52.23
CA TRP A 216 -13.38 -9.81 50.80
C TRP A 216 -12.38 -8.69 50.48
N VAL A 217 -12.45 -7.54 51.18
CA VAL A 217 -11.49 -6.44 50.95
C VAL A 217 -10.08 -6.79 51.44
N ARG A 218 -9.94 -7.78 52.32
CA ARG A 218 -8.64 -8.19 52.85
C ARG A 218 -7.89 -9.13 51.93
N ALA A 219 -6.57 -9.14 52.02
CA ALA A 219 -5.71 -10.06 51.29
C ALA A 219 -6.07 -11.52 51.58
N LYS A 220 -5.87 -12.38 50.58
CA LYS A 220 -5.97 -13.83 50.76
C LYS A 220 -4.78 -14.31 51.58
N SER A 221 -5.05 -14.97 52.70
CA SER A 221 -4.02 -15.54 53.58
C SER A 221 -4.51 -16.88 54.17
N THR A 222 -3.66 -17.56 54.93
CA THR A 222 -4.06 -18.76 55.68
C THR A 222 -5.17 -18.48 56.70
N SER A 223 -5.17 -17.28 57.29
CA SER A 223 -6.19 -16.82 58.25
C SER A 223 -7.41 -16.15 57.60
N ASN A 224 -7.35 -15.83 56.31
CA ASN A 224 -8.45 -15.28 55.52
C ASN A 224 -8.50 -15.95 54.14
N PRO A 225 -8.91 -17.23 54.06
CA PRO A 225 -8.89 -18.00 52.81
C PRO A 225 -9.85 -17.45 51.74
N ASN A 226 -10.88 -16.71 52.19
CA ASN A 226 -11.88 -16.04 51.34
C ASN A 226 -11.49 -14.59 50.99
N GLY A 227 -10.28 -14.16 51.36
CA GLY A 227 -9.74 -12.86 51.02
C GLY A 227 -9.56 -12.67 49.52
N ASN A 228 -9.67 -11.43 49.07
CA ASN A 228 -9.58 -11.09 47.66
C ASN A 228 -8.83 -9.78 47.37
N SER A 229 -8.52 -8.96 48.38
CA SER A 229 -8.02 -7.58 48.16
C SER A 229 -8.98 -6.78 47.25
N GLY A 230 -10.29 -6.94 47.44
CA GLY A 230 -11.33 -6.26 46.66
C GLY A 230 -11.38 -4.75 46.93
N TRP A 231 -11.53 -3.95 45.88
CA TRP A 231 -11.67 -2.50 46.02
C TRP A 231 -13.12 -2.12 46.28
N LEU A 232 -13.36 -1.05 47.04
CA LEU A 232 -14.70 -0.57 47.38
C LEU A 232 -14.79 0.94 47.15
N TRP A 233 -15.78 1.37 46.38
CA TRP A 233 -16.22 2.75 46.38
C TRP A 233 -17.58 2.83 47.08
N SER A 234 -17.77 3.79 47.96
CA SER A 234 -19.08 4.03 48.58
C SER A 234 -19.37 5.50 48.78
N GLY A 235 -20.63 5.88 48.51
CA GLY A 235 -21.07 7.27 48.47
C GLY A 235 -22.11 7.64 49.51
N CYS A 236 -22.37 8.95 49.61
CA CYS A 236 -23.48 9.52 50.38
C CYS A 236 -23.44 9.08 51.86
N HIS A 237 -24.54 8.57 52.41
CA HIS A 237 -24.62 8.17 53.81
C HIS A 237 -24.10 6.75 54.09
N ALA A 238 -23.89 5.95 53.04
CA ALA A 238 -23.60 4.52 53.18
C ALA A 238 -22.32 4.20 53.97
N PRO A 239 -21.27 5.04 53.95
CA PRO A 239 -20.10 4.83 54.79
C PRO A 239 -20.35 5.03 56.29
N ALA A 240 -21.25 5.95 56.68
CA ALA A 240 -21.30 6.48 58.05
C ALA A 240 -22.69 6.49 58.72
N SER A 241 -23.73 5.92 58.09
CA SER A 241 -25.02 5.68 58.76
C SER A 241 -24.84 4.76 59.98
N ASN A 242 -25.85 4.64 60.85
CA ASN A 242 -25.73 3.84 62.09
C ASN A 242 -25.32 2.38 61.82
N ASP A 243 -25.78 1.82 60.69
CA ASP A 243 -25.38 0.51 60.21
C ASP A 243 -24.37 0.59 59.04
N GLY A 244 -23.88 1.79 58.72
CA GLY A 244 -22.98 2.11 57.61
C GLY A 244 -21.70 1.27 57.55
N ILE A 245 -21.04 1.24 56.40
CA ILE A 245 -19.89 0.36 56.15
C ILE A 245 -18.82 0.49 57.24
N GLU A 246 -18.47 1.70 57.69
CA GLU A 246 -17.45 1.84 58.73
C GLU A 246 -17.95 1.40 60.12
N ASN A 247 -19.26 1.45 60.36
CA ASN A 247 -19.87 1.19 61.66
C ASN A 247 -20.26 -0.28 61.88
N MET A 248 -20.45 -1.03 60.80
CA MET A 248 -20.96 -2.41 60.78
C MET A 248 -20.02 -3.41 61.50
N TYR A 249 -20.61 -4.37 62.23
CA TYR A 249 -19.91 -5.43 62.96
C TYR A 249 -20.70 -6.73 62.96
N ASN A 250 -20.03 -7.87 63.17
CA ASN A 250 -20.69 -9.16 63.31
C ASN A 250 -21.44 -9.24 64.65
N PRO A 251 -22.78 -9.40 64.66
CA PRO A 251 -23.52 -9.55 65.91
C PRO A 251 -23.10 -10.77 66.73
N ALA A 252 -22.52 -11.80 66.08
CA ALA A 252 -22.00 -12.99 66.75
C ALA A 252 -20.54 -12.84 67.24
N ASP A 253 -19.79 -11.87 66.73
CA ASP A 253 -18.39 -11.60 67.11
C ASP A 253 -18.04 -10.13 66.83
N VAL A 254 -18.22 -9.27 67.83
CA VAL A 254 -18.02 -7.82 67.71
C VAL A 254 -16.58 -7.40 67.37
N THR A 255 -15.61 -8.33 67.36
CA THR A 255 -14.24 -8.06 66.90
C THR A 255 -14.13 -8.04 65.37
N GLN A 256 -15.10 -8.64 64.67
CA GLN A 256 -15.20 -8.60 63.21
C GLN A 256 -15.98 -7.35 62.79
N ARG A 257 -15.27 -6.34 62.28
CA ARG A 257 -15.82 -5.03 61.94
C ARG A 257 -15.23 -4.50 60.64
N THR A 258 -16.03 -3.76 59.88
CA THR A 258 -15.66 -3.20 58.56
C THR A 258 -15.16 -1.75 58.63
N ASN A 259 -14.71 -1.28 59.79
CA ASN A 259 -14.09 0.04 59.97
C ASN A 259 -12.75 0.15 59.22
N PHE A 260 -12.84 0.27 57.91
CA PHE A 260 -11.74 0.12 56.98
C PHE A 260 -10.77 1.30 57.06
N LEU A 261 -11.27 2.53 57.17
CA LEU A 261 -10.46 3.75 57.14
C LEU A 261 -10.37 4.43 58.50
N THR A 262 -11.19 4.03 59.47
CA THR A 262 -11.21 4.57 60.84
C THR A 262 -10.81 3.54 61.91
N THR A 263 -10.31 4.02 63.05
CA THR A 263 -10.16 3.21 64.26
C THR A 263 -11.53 2.96 64.90
N ALA A 264 -11.69 1.85 65.64
CA ALA A 264 -12.93 1.57 66.36
C ALA A 264 -12.67 0.70 67.59
N SER A 265 -13.53 0.82 68.61
CA SER A 265 -13.52 -0.03 69.81
C SER A 265 -14.94 -0.45 70.23
N GLY A 266 -15.15 -1.73 70.55
CA GLY A 266 -16.45 -2.24 71.02
C GLY A 266 -17.57 -2.12 69.98
N THR A 267 -18.77 -1.69 70.38
CA THR A 267 -19.92 -1.43 69.50
C THR A 267 -20.07 0.05 69.13
N THR A 268 -19.11 0.89 69.51
CA THR A 268 -19.18 2.33 69.20
C THR A 268 -19.09 2.56 67.68
N PRO A 269 -19.91 3.48 67.12
CA PRO A 269 -19.70 3.97 65.77
C PRO A 269 -18.27 4.48 65.60
N SER A 270 -17.68 4.22 64.45
CA SER A 270 -16.31 4.59 64.07
C SER A 270 -16.29 5.82 63.16
N LEU A 271 -17.34 6.01 62.35
CA LEU A 271 -17.55 7.15 61.47
C LEU A 271 -18.96 7.72 61.67
N ALA A 272 -19.07 9.06 61.64
CA ALA A 272 -20.32 9.78 61.78
C ALA A 272 -20.54 10.74 60.61
N LEU A 273 -21.81 11.02 60.36
CA LEU A 273 -22.30 12.03 59.42
C LEU A 273 -22.32 13.41 60.11
N ARG A 274 -21.75 14.44 59.49
CA ARG A 274 -21.80 15.85 59.91
C ARG A 274 -22.88 16.67 59.18
N SER A 275 -23.88 17.20 59.87
CA SER A 275 -24.93 18.06 59.28
C SER A 275 -24.38 19.17 58.35
N PRO A 276 -25.01 19.41 57.18
CA PRO A 276 -24.59 20.47 56.24
C PRO A 276 -24.60 21.85 56.92
N SER A 277 -23.55 22.67 56.75
CA SER A 277 -23.47 24.00 57.39
C SER A 277 -24.05 25.13 56.54
N GLY A 278 -24.38 24.88 55.27
CA GLY A 278 -24.89 25.89 54.33
C GLY A 278 -23.94 27.07 54.04
N THR A 279 -22.77 27.09 54.69
CA THR A 279 -21.70 28.08 54.54
C THR A 279 -20.38 27.32 54.62
N VAL A 280 -19.77 27.09 53.47
CA VAL A 280 -18.44 26.47 53.31
C VAL A 280 -17.77 27.16 52.13
N SER A 281 -16.52 27.58 52.33
CA SER A 281 -15.79 28.36 51.33
C SER A 281 -14.28 28.12 51.32
N ASN A 282 -13.72 27.29 52.22
CA ASN A 282 -12.28 27.12 52.37
C ASN A 282 -11.82 25.66 52.18
N TRP A 283 -12.10 25.13 50.99
CA TRP A 283 -11.78 23.76 50.62
C TRP A 283 -10.28 23.52 50.45
N GLN A 284 -9.76 22.52 51.16
CA GLN A 284 -8.41 22.00 51.01
C GLN A 284 -8.44 20.75 50.12
N LEU A 285 -7.78 20.83 48.96
CA LEU A 285 -7.65 19.72 48.01
C LEU A 285 -6.21 19.21 48.03
N SER A 286 -6.03 17.98 48.50
CA SER A 286 -4.74 17.32 48.70
C SER A 286 -4.51 16.18 47.70
N TYR A 287 -3.26 15.71 47.59
CA TYR A 287 -2.87 14.60 46.70
C TYR A 287 -3.18 14.81 45.20
N PRO A 288 -2.80 15.96 44.61
CA PRO A 288 -3.16 16.32 43.23
C PRO A 288 -2.58 15.40 42.13
N ASN A 289 -1.62 14.56 42.49
CA ASN A 289 -0.95 13.57 41.65
C ASN A 289 -1.51 12.15 41.82
N ASP A 290 -2.56 11.97 42.63
CA ASP A 290 -3.24 10.68 42.81
C ASP A 290 -4.40 10.52 41.83
N SER A 291 -4.70 9.28 41.41
CA SER A 291 -5.72 9.01 40.39
C SER A 291 -7.11 9.58 40.71
N PRO A 292 -7.69 9.47 41.93
CA PRO A 292 -9.03 10.01 42.20
C PRO A 292 -9.09 11.54 42.11
N MET A 293 -7.94 12.23 42.28
CA MET A 293 -7.84 13.69 42.25
C MET A 293 -7.63 14.26 40.84
N GLN A 294 -7.66 13.42 39.79
CA GLN A 294 -7.55 13.85 38.40
C GLN A 294 -8.88 14.41 37.86
N PHE A 295 -9.42 15.41 38.55
CA PHE A 295 -10.53 16.26 38.11
C PHE A 295 -10.11 17.73 38.15
N MET A 296 -10.76 18.57 37.35
CA MET A 296 -10.47 20.02 37.31
C MET A 296 -11.41 20.81 38.22
N GLY A 297 -10.90 21.85 38.89
CA GLY A 297 -11.70 22.68 39.78
C GLY A 297 -12.01 22.00 41.12
N THR A 298 -13.18 22.28 41.68
CA THR A 298 -13.62 21.77 42.99
C THR A 298 -14.83 20.85 42.86
N VAL A 299 -14.95 19.87 43.74
CA VAL A 299 -16.12 18.99 43.90
C VAL A 299 -17.11 19.52 44.95
N ALA A 300 -16.66 20.47 45.75
CA ALA A 300 -17.14 20.58 47.11
C ALA A 300 -18.50 21.28 47.28
N THR A 301 -18.99 22.00 46.27
CA THR A 301 -20.37 22.50 46.25
C THR A 301 -21.40 21.40 46.02
N VAL A 302 -20.98 20.26 45.47
CA VAL A 302 -21.83 19.08 45.22
C VAL A 302 -21.76 18.10 46.38
N LEU A 303 -20.58 17.97 47.00
CA LEU A 303 -20.38 17.04 48.12
C LEU A 303 -20.94 17.57 49.46
N ASP A 304 -20.98 18.89 49.71
CA ASP A 304 -21.63 19.49 50.91
C ASP A 304 -23.13 19.82 50.68
N GLY A 305 -23.66 19.63 49.46
CA GLY A 305 -25.02 20.00 49.07
C GLY A 305 -26.09 18.93 49.37
N GLY A 306 -27.30 19.39 49.75
CA GLY A 306 -28.47 18.54 50.03
C GLY A 306 -28.50 17.96 51.45
N SER A 307 -29.13 16.80 51.64
CA SER A 307 -29.13 16.02 52.89
C SER A 307 -27.83 15.24 53.13
N GLY A 308 -26.77 15.52 52.36
CA GLY A 308 -25.48 14.83 52.35
C GLY A 308 -24.48 15.47 53.32
N PRO A 309 -24.16 14.81 54.45
CA PRO A 309 -23.27 15.35 55.44
C PRO A 309 -21.82 14.88 55.20
N GLY A 310 -20.83 15.77 55.32
CA GLY A 310 -19.42 15.38 55.31
C GLY A 310 -19.13 14.30 56.38
N TYR A 311 -18.08 13.51 56.18
CA TYR A 311 -17.69 12.47 57.14
C TYR A 311 -16.87 13.07 58.28
N THR A 312 -16.98 12.49 59.48
CA THR A 312 -16.05 12.74 60.59
C THR A 312 -15.85 11.47 61.40
N PRO A 313 -14.63 11.15 61.88
CA PRO A 313 -14.45 10.09 62.87
C PRO A 313 -15.37 10.32 64.07
N ALA A 314 -16.06 9.26 64.49
CA ALA A 314 -16.96 9.32 65.64
C ALA A 314 -16.18 9.53 66.95
N ASN A 315 -16.87 9.98 68.00
CA ASN A 315 -16.26 10.50 69.23
C ASN A 315 -15.12 9.60 69.79
N GLY A 316 -13.90 10.14 69.81
CA GLY A 316 -12.69 9.44 70.31
C GLY A 316 -11.97 8.55 69.29
N GLN A 317 -12.49 8.40 68.07
CA GLN A 317 -11.86 7.63 66.99
C GLN A 317 -11.00 8.52 66.09
N THR A 318 -10.10 7.88 65.33
CA THR A 318 -9.16 8.57 64.43
C THR A 318 -9.14 7.88 63.06
N TRP A 319 -8.68 8.61 62.05
CA TRP A 319 -8.35 8.00 60.77
C TRP A 319 -7.16 7.04 60.93
N ARG A 320 -7.21 5.90 60.26
CA ARG A 320 -6.09 4.95 60.26
C ARG A 320 -4.88 5.55 59.53
N SER A 321 -3.70 5.09 59.92
CA SER A 321 -2.47 5.40 59.20
C SER A 321 -2.59 4.94 57.74
N GLY A 322 -2.28 5.82 56.79
CA GLY A 322 -2.43 5.55 55.35
C GLY A 322 -3.76 6.00 54.74
N THR A 323 -4.75 6.44 55.52
CA THR A 323 -5.95 7.09 55.00
C THR A 323 -5.59 8.48 54.46
N LYS A 324 -5.82 8.70 53.16
CA LYS A 324 -5.61 9.98 52.47
C LYS A 324 -6.90 10.78 52.46
N ILE A 325 -6.87 11.93 53.12
CA ILE A 325 -7.96 12.91 53.14
C ILE A 325 -7.77 13.85 51.94
N ALA A 326 -8.51 13.62 50.87
CA ALA A 326 -8.29 14.28 49.59
C ALA A 326 -9.03 15.62 49.49
N VAL A 327 -10.25 15.70 50.05
CA VAL A 327 -11.06 16.91 50.11
C VAL A 327 -11.57 17.11 51.53
N SER A 328 -11.28 18.28 52.10
CA SER A 328 -11.72 18.65 53.44
C SER A 328 -11.95 20.15 53.60
N ASP A 329 -12.80 20.54 54.56
CA ASP A 329 -12.93 21.91 55.04
C ASP A 329 -12.73 21.94 56.56
N ALA A 330 -11.60 22.50 56.99
CA ALA A 330 -11.24 22.66 58.41
C ALA A 330 -11.80 23.95 59.03
N SER A 331 -12.41 24.84 58.24
CA SER A 331 -13.05 26.06 58.73
C SER A 331 -14.40 25.79 59.42
N VAL A 332 -14.93 24.58 59.29
CA VAL A 332 -16.15 24.12 59.96
C VAL A 332 -15.80 23.13 61.08
N SER A 333 -16.62 23.11 62.14
CA SER A 333 -16.44 22.24 63.31
C SER A 333 -17.66 21.33 63.53
N PRO A 334 -17.49 19.99 63.58
CA PRO A 334 -16.25 19.26 63.26
C PRO A 334 -15.86 19.46 61.78
N THR A 335 -14.57 19.27 61.48
CA THR A 335 -14.01 19.34 60.12
C THR A 335 -14.83 18.47 59.17
N ALA A 336 -15.18 19.01 58.00
CA ALA A 336 -15.85 18.25 56.95
C ALA A 336 -14.82 17.48 56.12
N TYR A 337 -14.97 16.15 56.02
CA TYR A 337 -14.16 15.30 55.13
C TYR A 337 -15.07 14.71 54.05
N GLU A 338 -14.81 15.01 52.78
CA GLU A 338 -15.78 14.74 51.70
C GLU A 338 -15.31 13.73 50.68
N LEU A 339 -14.00 13.65 50.45
CA LEU A 339 -13.40 12.63 49.62
C LEU A 339 -12.17 12.11 50.32
N LEU A 340 -12.16 10.81 50.57
CA LEU A 340 -11.06 10.15 51.26
C LEU A 340 -10.91 8.72 50.77
N TYR A 341 -9.68 8.24 50.75
CA TYR A 341 -9.37 6.90 50.27
C TYR A 341 -8.11 6.34 50.93
N GLY A 342 -8.00 5.02 50.97
CA GLY A 342 -6.85 4.35 51.55
C GLY A 342 -7.00 2.84 51.51
N TYR A 343 -5.93 2.15 51.87
CA TYR A 343 -5.96 0.70 52.01
C TYR A 343 -6.83 0.28 53.19
N ALA A 344 -7.68 -0.74 53.01
CA ALA A 344 -8.52 -1.24 54.08
C ALA A 344 -7.66 -1.65 55.28
N TYR A 345 -8.03 -1.18 56.47
CA TYR A 345 -7.31 -1.34 57.73
C TYR A 345 -5.90 -0.75 57.79
N GLY A 346 -5.50 0.06 56.79
CA GLY A 346 -4.15 0.63 56.68
C GLY A 346 -3.08 -0.34 56.16
N ASP A 347 -3.49 -1.50 55.62
CA ASP A 347 -2.58 -2.55 55.13
C ASP A 347 -2.57 -2.60 53.59
N SER A 348 -1.42 -2.28 52.99
CA SER A 348 -1.22 -2.23 51.53
C SER A 348 -1.46 -3.55 50.79
N SER A 349 -1.56 -4.68 51.48
CA SER A 349 -1.94 -5.96 50.88
C SER A 349 -3.46 -6.10 50.64
N ASN A 350 -4.26 -5.29 51.35
CA ASN A 350 -5.72 -5.24 51.19
C ASN A 350 -6.12 -4.38 49.99
N GLY A 351 -7.42 -4.40 49.65
CA GLY A 351 -7.98 -3.53 48.63
C GLY A 351 -8.07 -2.08 49.07
N VAL A 352 -8.25 -1.19 48.10
CA VAL A 352 -8.41 0.25 48.35
C VAL A 352 -9.89 0.58 48.53
N ILE A 353 -10.17 1.40 49.54
CA ILE A 353 -11.48 1.91 49.87
C ILE A 353 -11.52 3.40 49.54
N MET A 354 -12.58 3.87 48.88
CA MET A 354 -12.85 5.27 48.63
C MET A 354 -14.25 5.63 49.12
N TYR A 355 -14.34 6.71 49.91
CA TYR A 355 -15.61 7.30 50.31
C TYR A 355 -15.75 8.70 49.74
N GLU A 356 -16.93 8.96 49.19
CA GLU A 356 -17.25 10.20 48.50
C GLU A 356 -18.63 10.73 48.96
N ALA A 357 -18.63 11.86 49.67
CA ALA A 357 -19.81 12.43 50.33
C ALA A 357 -20.79 13.10 49.35
N GLY A 358 -21.96 13.51 49.82
CA GLY A 358 -22.93 14.30 49.05
C GLY A 358 -24.13 13.51 48.53
N HIS A 359 -25.21 14.24 48.19
CA HIS A 359 -26.51 13.67 47.77
C HIS A 359 -27.04 14.23 46.44
N SER A 360 -26.44 15.28 45.87
CA SER A 360 -26.95 16.02 44.68
C SER A 360 -26.02 15.93 43.47
N TRP A 361 -25.80 14.70 43.00
CA TRP A 361 -24.86 14.38 41.92
C TRP A 361 -25.45 14.50 40.51
N ASP A 362 -26.77 14.69 40.43
CA ASP A 362 -27.61 14.69 39.24
C ASP A 362 -27.45 15.93 38.33
N GLY A 363 -26.74 16.97 38.78
CA GLY A 363 -26.45 18.16 37.98
C GLY A 363 -25.39 17.97 36.89
N THR A 364 -25.28 18.93 35.96
CA THR A 364 -24.30 18.93 34.85
C THR A 364 -23.21 20.01 34.99
N GLY A 365 -23.19 20.73 36.11
CA GLY A 365 -22.20 21.78 36.38
C GLY A 365 -20.78 21.23 36.56
N SER A 366 -19.78 22.10 36.48
CA SER A 366 -18.36 21.69 36.55
C SER A 366 -18.02 20.94 37.84
N SER A 367 -18.65 21.26 38.98
CA SER A 367 -18.46 20.50 40.24
C SER A 367 -19.09 19.11 40.20
N ASN A 368 -20.23 18.93 39.50
CA ASN A 368 -20.84 17.61 39.31
C ASN A 368 -19.96 16.74 38.43
N VAL A 369 -19.45 17.30 37.34
CA VAL A 369 -18.47 16.65 36.46
C VAL A 369 -17.23 16.25 37.26
N ALA A 370 -16.70 17.14 38.11
CA ALA A 370 -15.54 16.84 38.94
C ALA A 370 -15.77 15.67 39.90
N ALA A 371 -16.94 15.56 40.54
CA ALA A 371 -17.29 14.47 41.45
C ALA A 371 -17.43 13.14 40.69
N ILE A 372 -18.17 13.12 39.58
CA ILE A 372 -18.28 11.93 38.73
C ILE A 372 -16.90 11.50 38.20
N ARG A 373 -16.01 12.44 37.87
CA ARG A 373 -14.63 12.13 37.48
C ARG A 373 -13.83 11.47 38.60
N ALA A 374 -14.00 11.88 39.85
CA ALA A 374 -13.30 11.24 40.97
C ALA A 374 -13.67 9.75 41.08
N PHE A 375 -14.97 9.44 40.96
CA PHE A 375 -15.46 8.06 40.81
C PHE A 375 -14.88 7.35 39.59
N LEU A 376 -14.99 7.93 38.39
CA LEU A 376 -14.52 7.30 37.14
C LEU A 376 -13.02 7.02 37.17
N ASN A 377 -12.22 7.94 37.72
CA ASN A 377 -10.79 7.74 37.92
C ASN A 377 -10.52 6.55 38.83
N PHE A 378 -11.24 6.42 39.94
CA PHE A 378 -11.09 5.29 40.85
C PHE A 378 -11.42 3.95 40.19
N VAL A 379 -12.52 3.88 39.43
CA VAL A 379 -12.91 2.62 38.77
C VAL A 379 -12.04 2.26 37.57
N PHE A 380 -11.49 3.24 36.86
CA PHE A 380 -10.48 3.03 35.80
C PHE A 380 -9.14 2.56 36.38
N ASP A 381 -8.85 2.94 37.62
CA ASP A 381 -7.61 2.53 38.28
C ASP A 381 -7.69 1.16 38.96
N ALA A 382 -8.90 0.78 39.40
CA ALA A 382 -9.11 -0.34 40.31
C ALA A 382 -8.42 -1.66 39.91
N SER A 383 -7.80 -2.30 40.91
CA SER A 383 -7.35 -3.70 40.91
C SER A 383 -6.58 -4.19 39.66
N SER A 384 -5.84 -3.32 38.97
CA SER A 384 -5.13 -3.70 37.73
C SER A 384 -4.14 -4.85 37.90
N ASN A 385 -3.62 -5.06 39.10
CA ASN A 385 -2.77 -6.20 39.48
C ASN A 385 -3.51 -7.56 39.47
N LYS A 386 -4.85 -7.57 39.38
CA LYS A 386 -5.66 -8.79 39.24
C LYS A 386 -5.93 -9.20 37.79
N LEU A 387 -5.65 -8.32 36.82
CA LEU A 387 -5.75 -8.68 35.41
C LEU A 387 -4.64 -9.69 35.05
N PRO A 388 -4.83 -10.55 34.03
CA PRO A 388 -3.75 -11.34 33.46
C PRO A 388 -2.53 -10.46 33.13
N GLN A 389 -1.35 -10.87 33.60
CA GLN A 389 -0.09 -10.12 33.42
C GLN A 389 0.77 -10.79 32.36
N PHE A 390 1.16 -10.08 31.31
CA PHE A 390 2.10 -10.54 30.30
C PHE A 390 3.56 -10.32 30.74
N THR A 391 4.47 -11.25 30.43
CA THR A 391 5.87 -11.25 30.94
C THR A 391 6.92 -10.86 29.89
N GLU A 392 6.58 -10.62 28.62
CA GLU A 392 7.58 -10.27 27.58
C GLU A 392 7.66 -8.78 27.20
N VAL A 393 8.90 -8.37 26.92
CA VAL A 393 9.38 -7.04 26.52
C VAL A 393 9.60 -7.02 25.01
N ILE A 394 8.51 -6.87 24.25
CA ILE A 394 8.59 -6.14 22.98
C ILE A 394 7.93 -4.81 23.27
N SER A 395 8.66 -3.70 23.09
CA SER A 395 8.10 -2.37 23.30
C SER A 395 6.84 -2.23 22.45
N GLN A 396 5.66 -2.12 23.07
CA GLN A 396 4.36 -1.85 22.43
C GLN A 396 4.32 -0.55 21.58
N ALA A 397 5.47 0.11 21.42
CA ALA A 397 5.63 1.43 20.81
C ALA A 397 5.95 1.38 19.31
N ASN A 398 6.42 0.25 18.77
CA ASN A 398 6.94 0.21 17.40
C ASN A 398 6.01 -0.54 16.44
N ASP A 399 5.68 0.14 15.33
CA ASP A 399 5.02 -0.42 14.16
C ASP A 399 5.91 -1.52 13.55
N ILE A 400 5.43 -2.76 13.50
CA ILE A 400 6.14 -3.89 12.91
C ILE A 400 5.93 -3.86 11.41
N VAL A 401 7.01 -3.70 10.65
CA VAL A 401 6.95 -3.66 9.18
C VAL A 401 7.37 -5.02 8.61
N ILE A 402 6.49 -5.66 7.85
CA ILE A 402 6.74 -6.94 7.15
C ILE A 402 6.33 -6.83 5.69
N THR A 403 6.93 -7.62 4.80
CA THR A 403 6.49 -7.68 3.39
C THR A 403 5.36 -8.70 3.24
N GLU A 404 4.49 -8.54 2.25
CA GLU A 404 3.48 -9.54 1.92
C GLU A 404 4.09 -10.96 1.77
N GLY A 405 3.36 -11.98 2.23
CA GLY A 405 3.85 -13.37 2.26
C GLY A 405 4.94 -13.66 3.31
N GLN A 406 5.54 -12.65 3.94
CA GLN A 406 6.50 -12.84 5.02
C GLN A 406 5.82 -13.37 6.30
N THR A 407 6.53 -14.21 7.04
CA THR A 407 6.09 -14.70 8.35
C THR A 407 6.65 -13.87 9.51
N LEU A 408 5.86 -13.74 10.57
CA LEU A 408 6.17 -13.09 11.83
C LEU A 408 5.93 -14.08 12.98
N SER A 409 7.01 -14.47 13.66
CA SER A 409 6.91 -15.31 14.86
C SER A 409 6.53 -14.47 16.07
N LEU A 410 5.45 -14.84 16.74
CA LEU A 410 4.90 -14.16 17.91
C LEU A 410 4.89 -15.12 19.08
N ASN A 411 5.41 -14.69 20.22
CA ASN A 411 5.42 -15.45 21.46
C ASN A 411 5.14 -14.49 22.61
N VAL A 412 4.23 -14.87 23.50
CA VAL A 412 4.01 -14.17 24.76
C VAL A 412 3.70 -15.16 25.86
N THR A 413 4.10 -14.83 27.09
CA THR A 413 3.65 -15.57 28.27
C THR A 413 2.79 -14.66 29.13
N ALA A 414 1.70 -15.20 29.66
CA ALA A 414 0.86 -14.51 30.64
C ALA A 414 0.49 -15.41 31.82
N THR A 415 0.27 -14.79 32.96
CA THR A 415 -0.19 -15.43 34.21
C THR A 415 -1.37 -14.68 34.79
N GLY A 416 -2.40 -15.41 35.21
CA GLY A 416 -3.55 -14.83 35.91
C GLY A 416 -3.21 -14.50 37.36
N TYR A 417 -4.13 -13.78 38.02
CA TYR A 417 -3.98 -13.41 39.43
C TYR A 417 -3.71 -14.65 40.31
N GLY A 418 -2.79 -14.52 41.27
CA GLY A 418 -2.39 -15.64 42.13
C GLY A 418 -1.65 -16.77 41.41
N ASN A 419 -0.96 -16.47 40.30
CA ASN A 419 -0.25 -17.43 39.44
C ASN A 419 -1.17 -18.49 38.82
N THR A 420 -2.41 -18.13 38.51
CA THR A 420 -3.36 -19.02 37.83
C THR A 420 -3.03 -19.14 36.33
N ALA A 421 -3.32 -20.31 35.75
CA ALA A 421 -3.18 -20.52 34.32
C ALA A 421 -4.20 -19.67 33.53
N VAL A 422 -3.84 -19.24 32.33
CA VAL A 422 -4.69 -18.46 31.43
C VAL A 422 -4.93 -19.22 30.13
N THR A 423 -6.02 -18.88 29.44
CA THR A 423 -6.25 -19.28 28.04
C THR A 423 -5.86 -18.15 27.10
N TYR A 424 -5.38 -18.52 25.91
CA TYR A 424 -4.92 -17.57 24.90
C TYR A 424 -5.87 -17.51 23.70
N GLN A 425 -5.97 -16.33 23.08
CA GLN A 425 -6.66 -16.15 21.82
C GLN A 425 -5.97 -15.09 20.95
N TRP A 426 -5.44 -15.48 19.80
CA TRP A 426 -4.93 -14.58 18.77
C TRP A 426 -6.06 -14.10 17.86
N THR A 427 -6.02 -12.81 17.54
CA THR A 427 -6.98 -12.14 16.66
C THR A 427 -6.24 -11.13 15.79
N GLN A 428 -6.86 -10.74 14.68
CA GLN A 428 -6.36 -9.67 13.81
C GLN A 428 -7.49 -8.69 13.50
N ASN A 429 -7.14 -7.41 13.35
CA ASN A 429 -8.05 -6.35 12.92
C ASN A 429 -7.40 -5.52 11.82
N GLY A 430 -8.13 -5.25 10.74
CA GLY A 430 -7.60 -4.55 9.57
C GLY A 430 -6.64 -5.38 8.69
N LEU A 431 -6.32 -6.62 9.07
CA LEU A 431 -5.48 -7.56 8.32
C LEU A 431 -6.25 -8.83 7.94
N SER A 432 -5.70 -9.61 7.02
CA SER A 432 -6.31 -10.86 6.52
C SER A 432 -5.35 -12.04 6.38
N GLY A 433 -4.14 -11.93 6.95
CA GLY A 433 -3.17 -13.01 7.03
C GLY A 433 -3.64 -14.20 7.86
N SER A 434 -2.77 -15.20 8.01
CA SER A 434 -3.11 -16.47 8.68
C SER A 434 -2.21 -16.74 9.88
N PHE A 435 -2.78 -17.34 10.94
CA PHE A 435 -2.05 -17.80 12.11
C PHE A 435 -1.85 -19.31 12.04
N SER A 436 -0.66 -19.80 12.42
CA SER A 436 -0.40 -21.23 12.56
C SER A 436 -1.23 -21.87 13.67
N SER A 437 -1.54 -21.09 14.71
CA SER A 437 -2.38 -21.48 15.85
C SER A 437 -3.05 -20.26 16.47
N PHE A 438 -4.28 -20.41 16.93
CA PHE A 438 -5.07 -19.30 17.47
C PHE A 438 -5.16 -19.28 19.00
N ASN A 439 -4.85 -20.38 19.68
CA ASN A 439 -5.18 -20.60 21.10
C ASN A 439 -3.96 -20.97 21.97
N THR A 440 -2.76 -20.63 21.51
CA THR A 440 -1.50 -20.92 22.18
C THR A 440 -0.73 -19.65 22.50
N SER A 441 0.20 -19.72 23.46
CA SER A 441 1.09 -18.61 23.84
C SER A 441 2.01 -18.14 22.70
N ALA A 442 2.36 -19.05 21.79
CA ALA A 442 3.15 -18.77 20.59
C ALA A 442 2.38 -19.09 19.31
N THR A 443 2.59 -18.32 18.26
CA THR A 443 2.02 -18.51 16.92
C THR A 443 2.95 -17.94 15.85
N VAL A 444 2.77 -18.36 14.61
CA VAL A 444 3.40 -17.73 13.43
C VAL A 444 2.30 -17.09 12.62
N TYR A 445 2.41 -15.78 12.40
CA TYR A 445 1.54 -15.03 11.51
C TYR A 445 2.14 -14.95 10.11
N THR A 446 1.37 -15.25 9.07
CA THR A 446 1.79 -15.10 7.66
C THR A 446 1.03 -13.93 7.05
N ALA A 447 1.75 -12.91 6.58
CA ALA A 447 1.18 -11.69 6.01
C ALA A 447 0.37 -11.98 4.73
N GLU A 448 -0.79 -11.35 4.58
CA GLU A 448 -1.55 -11.42 3.33
C GLU A 448 -0.80 -10.79 2.14
N HIS A 449 -1.22 -11.17 0.93
CA HIS A 449 -0.90 -10.42 -0.28
C HIS A 449 -1.71 -9.11 -0.36
N LEU A 450 -1.06 -8.04 -0.80
CA LEU A 450 -1.72 -6.74 -0.95
C LEU A 450 -2.39 -6.63 -2.33
N PRO A 451 -3.59 -6.04 -2.43
CA PRO A 451 -4.20 -5.74 -3.73
C PRO A 451 -3.32 -4.81 -4.57
N THR A 452 -3.38 -4.91 -5.90
CA THR A 452 -2.63 -4.02 -6.78
C THR A 452 -2.90 -2.54 -6.49
N GLY A 453 -1.86 -1.73 -6.47
CA GLY A 453 -1.93 -0.29 -6.15
C GLY A 453 -1.92 0.04 -4.66
N VAL A 454 -1.99 -0.96 -3.76
CA VAL A 454 -1.84 -0.77 -2.33
C VAL A 454 -0.37 -0.96 -1.94
N ALA A 455 0.35 0.15 -1.76
CA ALA A 455 1.77 0.13 -1.37
C ALA A 455 1.99 -0.45 0.04
N THR A 456 1.05 -0.18 0.95
CA THR A 456 1.09 -0.69 2.33
C THR A 456 -0.31 -0.90 2.89
N LYS A 457 -0.49 -1.87 3.78
CA LYS A 457 -1.71 -2.08 4.54
C LYS A 457 -1.38 -2.17 6.03
N LYS A 458 -2.15 -1.46 6.86
CA LYS A 458 -1.96 -1.43 8.31
C LYS A 458 -3.06 -2.17 9.04
N GLY A 459 -2.71 -2.80 10.15
CA GLY A 459 -3.66 -3.40 11.05
C GLY A 459 -3.03 -3.80 12.38
N LEU A 460 -3.75 -4.60 13.14
CA LEU A 460 -3.42 -4.96 14.51
C LEU A 460 -3.45 -6.48 14.65
N ILE A 461 -2.42 -7.06 15.25
CA ILE A 461 -2.43 -8.44 15.74
C ILE A 461 -2.55 -8.39 17.26
N THR A 462 -3.55 -9.03 17.83
CA THR A 462 -3.83 -8.97 19.27
C THR A 462 -3.90 -10.37 19.84
N ILE A 463 -3.22 -10.58 20.97
CA ILE A 463 -3.45 -11.73 21.84
C ILE A 463 -4.23 -11.32 23.08
N LYS A 464 -5.26 -12.09 23.40
CA LYS A 464 -6.02 -12.01 24.66
C LYS A 464 -5.62 -13.14 25.58
N ALA A 465 -5.34 -12.82 26.83
CA ALA A 465 -5.20 -13.79 27.91
C ALA A 465 -6.43 -13.69 28.81
N THR A 466 -7.06 -14.83 29.11
CA THR A 466 -8.24 -14.90 29.97
C THR A 466 -7.95 -15.79 31.18
N ASP A 467 -8.15 -15.27 32.39
CA ASP A 467 -8.02 -16.06 33.62
C ASP A 467 -9.29 -16.90 33.93
N PRO A 468 -9.26 -17.80 34.93
CA PRO A 468 -10.43 -18.61 35.30
C PRO A 468 -11.63 -17.80 35.82
N CYS A 469 -11.41 -16.55 36.23
CA CYS A 469 -12.47 -15.62 36.63
C CYS A 469 -13.08 -14.88 35.44
N GLY A 470 -12.60 -15.12 34.21
CA GLY A 470 -13.03 -14.43 33.00
C GLY A 470 -12.51 -12.99 32.91
N ARG A 471 -11.44 -12.66 33.65
CA ARG A 471 -10.73 -11.39 33.46
C ARG A 471 -9.88 -11.50 32.21
N ILE A 472 -9.99 -10.50 31.34
CA ILE A 472 -9.29 -10.48 30.07
C ILE A 472 -8.22 -9.39 30.15
N ASN A 473 -7.01 -9.66 29.66
CA ASN A 473 -6.07 -8.62 29.30
C ASN A 473 -5.58 -8.86 27.87
N SER A 474 -5.23 -7.80 27.17
CA SER A 474 -4.80 -7.87 25.77
C SER A 474 -3.40 -7.31 25.57
N PHE A 475 -2.68 -7.89 24.62
CA PHE A 475 -1.41 -7.38 24.11
C PHE A 475 -1.50 -7.27 22.59
N SER A 476 -1.20 -6.09 22.05
CA SER A 476 -1.43 -5.76 20.65
C SER A 476 -0.15 -5.32 19.95
N TYR A 477 0.05 -5.84 18.73
CA TYR A 477 1.14 -5.52 17.82
C TYR A 477 0.58 -4.72 16.64
N PRO A 478 0.93 -3.43 16.49
CA PRO A 478 0.65 -2.69 15.26
C PRO A 478 1.54 -3.26 14.15
N VAL A 479 0.94 -3.62 13.01
CA VAL A 479 1.64 -4.22 11.87
C VAL A 479 1.34 -3.44 10.60
N THR A 480 2.38 -3.14 9.84
CA THR A 480 2.33 -2.60 8.49
C THR A 480 2.87 -3.65 7.52
N ILE A 481 2.01 -4.16 6.63
CA ILE A 481 2.40 -5.00 5.50
C ILE A 481 2.80 -4.08 4.35
N GLN A 482 3.97 -4.32 3.76
CA GLN A 482 4.46 -3.64 2.58
C GLN A 482 4.29 -4.54 1.36
N ASN A 483 3.91 -3.92 0.24
CA ASN A 483 3.96 -4.57 -1.05
C ASN A 483 5.42 -4.92 -1.35
N SER A 484 5.67 -6.13 -1.85
CA SER A 484 7.00 -6.48 -2.34
C SER A 484 7.27 -5.58 -3.56
N ASN A 485 8.20 -4.62 -3.48
CA ASN A 485 8.45 -3.59 -4.51
C ASN A 485 8.90 -4.12 -5.90
N ALA A 486 8.57 -5.36 -6.25
CA ALA A 486 8.60 -5.89 -7.60
C ALA A 486 7.57 -5.15 -8.47
N ASN A 487 8.01 -4.10 -9.16
CA ASN A 487 7.33 -3.64 -10.37
C ASN A 487 8.24 -3.95 -11.56
N TYR A 488 7.95 -5.06 -12.23
CA TYR A 488 8.67 -5.54 -13.39
C TYR A 488 8.09 -5.02 -14.71
N CYS A 489 7.10 -4.13 -14.68
CA CYS A 489 6.48 -3.60 -15.89
C CYS A 489 7.31 -2.52 -16.57
N VAL A 490 7.17 -2.49 -17.89
CA VAL A 490 7.75 -1.49 -18.77
C VAL A 490 6.63 -0.95 -19.66
N ASN A 491 6.64 0.37 -19.87
CA ASN A 491 5.63 1.07 -20.66
C ASN A 491 6.20 1.48 -22.02
N GLY A 492 5.31 1.67 -22.99
CA GLY A 492 5.70 2.08 -24.34
C GLY A 492 6.61 1.05 -25.01
N CYS A 493 7.54 1.53 -25.84
CA CYS A 493 8.54 0.68 -26.46
C CYS A 493 9.76 0.50 -25.56
N ASN A 494 10.01 -0.72 -25.06
CA ASN A 494 11.12 -1.00 -24.17
C ASN A 494 12.36 -1.42 -24.96
N GLY A 495 13.49 -0.74 -24.71
CA GLY A 495 14.76 -1.03 -25.36
C GLY A 495 15.44 -2.31 -24.87
N ASN A 496 15.05 -2.87 -23.73
CA ASN A 496 15.62 -4.11 -23.20
C ASN A 496 14.99 -5.35 -23.89
N THR A 497 15.43 -5.61 -25.12
CA THR A 497 15.03 -6.73 -25.98
C THR A 497 16.10 -6.96 -27.06
N PHE A 498 16.03 -8.07 -27.79
CA PHE A 498 16.92 -8.42 -28.89
C PHE A 498 18.42 -8.17 -28.61
N ILE A 499 19.12 -7.39 -29.44
CA ILE A 499 20.55 -7.10 -29.29
C ILE A 499 20.90 -6.30 -28.02
N ASN A 500 19.90 -5.68 -27.40
CA ASN A 500 20.05 -4.89 -26.18
C ASN A 500 19.59 -5.65 -24.91
N ALA A 501 19.30 -6.95 -25.04
CA ALA A 501 18.82 -7.80 -23.96
C ALA A 501 19.87 -8.01 -22.85
N GLY A 502 19.62 -7.42 -21.68
CA GLY A 502 20.54 -7.46 -20.54
C GLY A 502 19.90 -7.82 -19.20
N ASP A 503 18.76 -7.19 -18.87
CA ASP A 503 18.09 -7.39 -17.59
C ASP A 503 16.89 -8.34 -17.69
N PRO A 504 16.91 -9.54 -17.08
CA PRO A 504 15.77 -10.46 -17.10
C PRO A 504 14.48 -9.86 -16.52
N ASN A 505 14.60 -8.95 -15.55
CA ASN A 505 13.45 -8.44 -14.80
C ASN A 505 12.58 -7.50 -15.63
N THR A 506 13.11 -6.94 -16.71
CA THR A 506 12.40 -5.99 -17.59
C THR A 506 12.43 -6.42 -19.06
N LEU A 507 12.91 -7.63 -19.36
CA LEU A 507 13.07 -8.12 -20.74
C LEU A 507 11.72 -8.25 -21.47
N GLU A 508 11.59 -7.66 -22.66
CA GLU A 508 10.42 -7.80 -23.53
C GLU A 508 10.75 -8.77 -24.67
N TYR A 509 9.92 -9.80 -24.89
CA TYR A 509 10.15 -10.76 -25.98
C TYR A 509 9.23 -10.52 -27.17
N ASP A 510 7.96 -10.28 -26.89
CA ASP A 510 6.87 -10.37 -27.87
C ASP A 510 6.65 -9.02 -28.60
N ASN A 511 7.74 -8.41 -29.08
CA ASN A 511 7.67 -7.21 -29.93
C ASN A 511 7.36 -7.55 -31.39
N ILE A 512 7.72 -8.76 -31.82
CA ILE A 512 7.30 -9.41 -33.06
C ILE A 512 6.94 -10.84 -32.66
N ILE A 513 5.78 -11.31 -33.09
CA ILE A 513 5.35 -12.68 -32.86
C ILE A 513 5.03 -13.26 -34.23
N SER A 514 5.77 -14.29 -34.61
CA SER A 514 5.45 -15.08 -35.80
C SER A 514 4.87 -16.42 -35.40
N ALA A 515 3.77 -16.79 -36.02
CA ALA A 515 3.22 -18.13 -35.90
C ALA A 515 3.42 -18.86 -37.23
N TYR A 516 2.52 -19.75 -37.63
CA TYR A 516 2.64 -20.50 -38.88
C TYR A 516 2.75 -19.58 -40.13
N HIS A 517 1.69 -18.85 -40.49
CA HIS A 517 1.64 -17.93 -41.65
C HIS A 517 1.14 -16.52 -41.31
N SER A 518 1.28 -16.12 -40.05
CA SER A 518 0.76 -14.83 -39.60
C SER A 518 1.72 -14.18 -38.62
N THR A 519 1.71 -12.86 -38.63
CA THR A 519 2.61 -12.07 -37.81
C THR A 519 1.86 -10.89 -37.20
N ILE A 520 2.13 -10.62 -35.93
CA ILE A 520 1.72 -9.41 -35.23
C ILE A 520 2.96 -8.74 -34.62
N ILE A 521 3.04 -7.42 -34.73
CA ILE A 521 4.17 -6.64 -34.22
C ILE A 521 3.72 -5.42 -33.45
N LYS A 522 4.63 -4.94 -32.61
CA LYS A 522 4.59 -3.63 -31.97
C LYS A 522 5.71 -2.75 -32.56
N GLU A 523 5.33 -1.66 -33.19
CA GLU A 523 6.26 -0.66 -33.69
C GLU A 523 6.71 0.29 -32.57
N ALA A 524 7.83 0.96 -32.80
CA ALA A 524 8.45 1.82 -31.80
C ALA A 524 7.68 3.12 -31.49
N ASP A 525 6.75 3.53 -32.36
CA ASP A 525 5.80 4.61 -32.09
C ASP A 525 4.58 4.13 -31.27
N GLY A 526 4.55 2.85 -30.88
CA GLY A 526 3.49 2.24 -30.08
C GLY A 526 2.37 1.61 -30.90
N LYS A 527 2.40 1.70 -32.24
CA LYS A 527 1.39 1.08 -33.09
C LYS A 527 1.52 -0.45 -33.09
N VAL A 528 0.37 -1.12 -33.15
CA VAL A 528 0.31 -2.56 -33.35
C VAL A 528 -0.11 -2.83 -34.80
N LYS A 529 0.63 -3.69 -35.51
CA LYS A 529 0.32 -4.10 -36.89
C LYS A 529 0.23 -5.61 -37.00
N VAL A 530 -0.65 -6.08 -37.88
CA VAL A 530 -0.87 -7.50 -38.15
C VAL A 530 -0.94 -7.78 -39.65
N TRP A 531 -0.46 -8.94 -40.08
CA TRP A 531 -0.62 -9.46 -41.45
C TRP A 531 -0.56 -10.99 -41.49
N GLY A 532 -0.84 -11.55 -42.67
CA GLY A 532 -0.82 -12.97 -42.94
C GLY A 532 -2.19 -13.63 -42.88
N GLU A 533 -2.17 -14.96 -42.81
CA GLU A 533 -3.37 -15.79 -42.86
C GLU A 533 -4.27 -15.53 -41.64
N PHE A 534 -5.59 -15.52 -41.81
CA PHE A 534 -6.58 -15.29 -40.74
C PHE A 534 -6.44 -14.00 -39.92
N ALA A 535 -5.63 -13.04 -40.38
CA ALA A 535 -5.32 -11.83 -39.63
C ALA A 535 -6.44 -10.78 -39.61
N ALA A 536 -7.42 -10.82 -40.52
CA ALA A 536 -8.43 -9.77 -40.63
C ALA A 536 -9.52 -9.86 -39.54
N ALA A 537 -9.84 -8.71 -38.94
CA ALA A 537 -10.83 -8.61 -37.87
C ALA A 537 -12.33 -8.78 -38.22
N PRO A 538 -12.86 -8.51 -39.43
CA PRO A 538 -14.30 -8.72 -39.64
C PRO A 538 -14.64 -10.19 -39.88
N ASP A 539 -13.76 -10.97 -40.51
CA ASP A 539 -14.11 -12.26 -41.12
C ASP A 539 -12.99 -13.31 -41.15
N GLY A 540 -11.82 -13.05 -40.54
CA GLY A 540 -10.71 -14.01 -40.54
C GLY A 540 -10.12 -14.27 -41.94
N THR A 541 -10.24 -13.32 -42.88
CA THR A 541 -9.52 -13.38 -44.15
C THR A 541 -8.04 -13.01 -44.01
N ALA A 542 -7.25 -13.30 -45.05
CA ALA A 542 -5.84 -12.93 -45.11
C ALA A 542 -5.63 -11.41 -45.19
N VAL A 543 -4.63 -10.91 -44.48
CA VAL A 543 -4.18 -9.51 -44.56
C VAL A 543 -2.85 -9.49 -45.31
N LEU A 544 -2.88 -9.09 -46.57
CA LEU A 544 -1.72 -9.23 -47.48
C LEU A 544 -0.58 -8.23 -47.23
N SER A 545 -0.86 -7.14 -46.52
CA SER A 545 0.14 -6.13 -46.13
C SER A 545 -0.12 -5.66 -44.70
N PRO A 546 0.91 -5.28 -43.92
CA PRO A 546 0.78 -4.86 -42.52
C PRO A 546 -0.34 -3.84 -42.33
N ARG A 547 -1.33 -4.23 -41.53
CA ARG A 547 -2.50 -3.42 -41.21
C ARG A 547 -2.45 -3.03 -39.74
N GLU A 548 -2.65 -1.75 -39.45
CA GLU A 548 -2.71 -1.27 -38.07
C GLU A 548 -3.95 -1.82 -37.35
N VAL A 549 -3.77 -2.32 -36.13
CA VAL A 549 -4.84 -2.84 -35.28
C VAL A 549 -5.49 -1.65 -34.59
N ILE A 550 -6.46 -1.02 -35.27
CA ILE A 550 -7.23 0.14 -34.80
C ILE A 550 -8.72 0.02 -35.18
N PRO A 551 -9.63 0.74 -34.49
CA PRO A 551 -11.06 0.72 -34.82
C PRO A 551 -11.38 1.04 -36.29
N ALA A 552 -10.65 1.98 -36.90
CA ALA A 552 -10.83 2.34 -38.30
C ALA A 552 -10.59 1.16 -39.29
N ASN A 553 -9.83 0.14 -38.86
CA ASN A 553 -9.51 -1.06 -39.63
C ASN A 553 -10.36 -2.28 -39.22
N GLY A 554 -11.41 -2.08 -38.41
CA GLY A 554 -12.32 -3.14 -37.95
C GLY A 554 -11.98 -3.74 -36.58
N TYR A 555 -10.91 -3.28 -35.92
CA TYR A 555 -10.50 -3.73 -34.59
C TYR A 555 -11.13 -2.84 -33.51
N ASN A 556 -12.43 -3.02 -33.26
CA ASN A 556 -13.23 -2.14 -32.39
C ASN A 556 -12.92 -2.35 -30.89
N TYR A 557 -11.88 -1.68 -30.39
CA TYR A 557 -11.53 -1.61 -28.97
C TYR A 557 -11.53 -0.15 -28.45
N THR A 558 -11.45 0.00 -27.13
CA THR A 558 -11.19 1.29 -26.47
C THR A 558 -9.85 1.24 -25.72
N GLY A 559 -9.31 2.40 -25.36
CA GLY A 559 -8.02 2.47 -24.64
C GLY A 559 -6.80 2.31 -25.54
N THR A 560 -5.63 2.10 -24.91
CA THR A 560 -4.34 2.00 -25.61
C THR A 560 -3.84 0.56 -25.61
N PRO A 561 -3.34 0.00 -26.72
CA PRO A 561 -2.71 -1.32 -26.75
C PRO A 561 -1.52 -1.41 -25.79
N LEU A 562 -1.43 -2.52 -25.04
CA LEU A 562 -0.42 -2.78 -24.02
C LEU A 562 0.44 -4.00 -24.33
N LYS A 563 -0.21 -5.10 -24.75
CA LYS A 563 0.43 -6.40 -25.03
C LYS A 563 -0.29 -7.09 -26.20
N ILE A 564 0.46 -7.93 -26.91
CA ILE A 564 -0.03 -8.74 -28.03
C ILE A 564 0.31 -10.20 -27.77
N ALA A 565 -0.51 -11.10 -28.30
CA ALA A 565 -0.24 -12.53 -28.32
C ALA A 565 -0.79 -13.14 -29.61
N LEU A 566 -0.16 -14.22 -30.05
CA LEU A 566 -0.56 -14.97 -31.23
C LEU A 566 -0.23 -16.45 -31.00
N ALA A 567 -1.11 -17.33 -31.46
CA ALA A 567 -0.84 -18.76 -31.57
C ALA A 567 -1.43 -19.34 -32.85
N SER A 568 -0.85 -20.44 -33.33
CA SER A 568 -1.35 -21.24 -34.45
C SER A 568 -1.30 -22.74 -34.17
N ASN A 569 -1.80 -23.52 -35.13
CA ASN A 569 -1.60 -24.96 -35.24
C ASN A 569 -1.25 -25.28 -36.70
N THR A 570 -0.48 -26.35 -36.93
CA THR A 570 -0.35 -27.02 -38.23
C THR A 570 -1.67 -27.01 -39.00
N GLY A 571 -1.66 -26.43 -40.21
CA GLY A 571 -2.83 -26.37 -41.09
C GLY A 571 -3.76 -25.17 -40.90
N ASN A 572 -3.32 -24.00 -41.39
CA ASN A 572 -4.17 -22.84 -41.71
C ASN A 572 -5.07 -22.35 -40.56
N THR A 573 -4.53 -22.19 -39.35
CA THR A 573 -5.28 -21.61 -38.23
C THR A 573 -4.40 -20.68 -37.40
N ALA A 574 -4.82 -19.43 -37.20
CA ALA A 574 -4.13 -18.47 -36.34
C ALA A 574 -5.15 -17.66 -35.53
N GLN A 575 -4.88 -17.46 -34.23
CA GLN A 575 -5.71 -16.64 -33.35
C GLN A 575 -4.86 -15.63 -32.61
N PHE A 576 -5.31 -14.40 -32.61
CA PHE A 576 -4.61 -13.24 -32.09
C PHE A 576 -5.32 -12.73 -30.85
N ALA A 577 -4.55 -12.11 -29.97
CA ALA A 577 -5.08 -11.33 -28.87
C ALA A 577 -4.33 -10.01 -28.74
N VAL A 578 -5.07 -8.98 -28.35
CA VAL A 578 -4.52 -7.68 -27.95
C VAL A 578 -5.11 -7.30 -26.61
N LEU A 579 -4.24 -6.97 -25.65
CA LEU A 579 -4.62 -6.38 -24.39
C LEU A 579 -4.53 -4.86 -24.53
N THR A 580 -5.58 -4.15 -24.18
CA THR A 580 -5.60 -2.69 -24.09
C THR A 580 -5.81 -2.24 -22.65
N THR A 581 -5.69 -0.94 -22.38
CA THR A 581 -6.04 -0.38 -21.06
C THR A 581 -7.50 -0.60 -20.64
N SER A 582 -8.39 -1.03 -21.54
CA SER A 582 -9.79 -1.34 -21.21
C SER A 582 -10.10 -2.84 -21.10
N GLY A 583 -9.22 -3.72 -21.58
CA GLY A 583 -9.38 -5.16 -21.46
C GLY A 583 -8.76 -5.98 -22.60
N LEU A 584 -8.99 -7.29 -22.54
CA LEU A 584 -8.49 -8.26 -23.49
C LEU A 584 -9.47 -8.47 -24.66
N TYR A 585 -8.93 -8.46 -25.87
CA TYR A 585 -9.66 -8.69 -27.11
C TYR A 585 -8.99 -9.81 -27.91
N ALA A 586 -9.79 -10.58 -28.65
CA ALA A 586 -9.28 -11.68 -29.48
C ALA A 586 -10.02 -11.77 -30.83
N TRP A 587 -9.35 -12.32 -31.85
CA TRP A 587 -9.90 -12.56 -33.19
C TRP A 587 -9.09 -13.63 -33.95
N GLY A 588 -9.57 -14.05 -35.12
CA GLY A 588 -8.97 -15.10 -35.94
C GLY A 588 -9.61 -16.47 -35.70
N ALA A 589 -8.96 -17.54 -36.15
CA ALA A 589 -9.47 -18.90 -36.05
C ALA A 589 -9.86 -19.26 -34.61
N THR A 590 -10.99 -19.96 -34.43
CA THR A 590 -11.48 -20.30 -33.09
C THR A 590 -10.80 -21.56 -32.57
N ASN A 591 -10.76 -21.73 -31.24
CA ASN A 591 -10.18 -22.92 -30.59
C ASN A 591 -8.67 -23.12 -30.86
N VAL A 592 -7.92 -22.03 -31.05
CA VAL A 592 -6.47 -22.04 -31.29
C VAL A 592 -5.71 -21.48 -30.10
N LEU A 593 -5.91 -20.21 -29.72
CA LEU A 593 -5.31 -19.58 -28.54
C LEU A 593 -6.24 -19.69 -27.33
N LEU A 594 -7.54 -19.43 -27.56
CA LEU A 594 -8.62 -19.47 -26.57
C LEU A 594 -9.62 -20.58 -26.92
N SER A 595 -10.19 -21.20 -25.88
CA SER A 595 -11.28 -22.17 -26.04
C SER A 595 -12.45 -21.55 -26.80
N SER A 596 -13.10 -22.31 -27.68
CA SER A 596 -14.29 -21.85 -28.40
C SER A 596 -15.45 -21.46 -27.47
N THR A 597 -15.48 -21.96 -26.23
CA THR A 597 -16.46 -21.52 -25.21
C THR A 597 -16.25 -20.06 -24.79
N ILE A 598 -15.01 -19.56 -24.83
CA ILE A 598 -14.69 -18.15 -24.54
C ILE A 598 -14.88 -17.30 -25.81
N LYS A 599 -14.37 -17.79 -26.95
CA LYS A 599 -14.38 -17.06 -28.22
C LYS A 599 -14.74 -17.99 -29.38
N ASN A 600 -16.03 -18.02 -29.75
CA ASN A 600 -16.59 -18.89 -30.79
C ASN A 600 -16.72 -18.24 -32.18
N THR A 601 -16.36 -16.97 -32.35
CA THR A 601 -16.39 -16.28 -33.65
C THR A 601 -14.99 -15.87 -34.10
N GLN A 602 -14.79 -15.70 -35.41
CA GLN A 602 -13.53 -15.18 -35.94
C GLN A 602 -13.40 -13.66 -35.82
N ALA A 603 -14.55 -12.96 -35.78
CA ALA A 603 -14.61 -11.51 -35.70
C ALA A 603 -13.91 -10.96 -34.45
N PHE A 604 -13.36 -9.76 -34.52
CA PHE A 604 -12.76 -9.08 -33.37
C PHE A 604 -13.79 -8.79 -32.28
N GLY A 605 -13.43 -9.05 -31.02
CA GLY A 605 -14.28 -8.72 -29.89
C GLY A 605 -13.59 -8.89 -28.53
N ALA A 606 -14.14 -8.22 -27.53
CA ALA A 606 -13.74 -8.38 -26.13
C ALA A 606 -14.07 -9.80 -25.65
N VAL A 607 -13.28 -10.29 -24.69
CA VAL A 607 -13.53 -11.58 -24.03
C VAL A 607 -13.78 -11.38 -22.55
N SER A 608 -14.71 -12.17 -21.99
CA SER A 608 -14.98 -12.22 -20.55
C SER A 608 -14.60 -13.59 -20.03
N ILE A 609 -13.68 -13.65 -19.06
CA ILE A 609 -13.06 -14.90 -18.59
C ILE A 609 -13.15 -14.99 -17.07
N GLY A 610 -13.38 -16.19 -16.54
CA GLY A 610 -13.44 -16.43 -15.09
C GLY A 610 -12.07 -16.67 -14.47
N THR A 611 -12.04 -16.81 -13.16
CA THR A 611 -10.84 -17.22 -12.41
C THR A 611 -11.17 -18.48 -11.61
N PHE A 612 -10.26 -19.45 -11.59
CA PHE A 612 -10.46 -20.69 -10.86
C PHE A 612 -10.77 -20.41 -9.38
N GLY A 613 -11.84 -21.01 -8.86
CA GLY A 613 -12.32 -20.77 -7.49
C GLY A 613 -13.07 -19.45 -7.25
N VAL A 614 -13.29 -18.62 -8.28
CA VAL A 614 -14.05 -17.36 -8.20
C VAL A 614 -15.32 -17.47 -9.05
N THR A 615 -16.46 -17.11 -8.46
CA THR A 615 -17.75 -17.15 -9.16
C THR A 615 -17.86 -16.04 -10.22
N GLY A 616 -18.21 -16.43 -11.45
CA GLY A 616 -18.49 -15.49 -12.55
C GLY A 616 -17.28 -15.21 -13.46
N THR A 617 -17.49 -14.32 -14.43
CA THR A 617 -16.46 -13.85 -15.36
C THR A 617 -16.15 -12.38 -15.11
N LYS A 618 -14.92 -11.96 -15.46
CA LYS A 618 -14.50 -10.56 -15.42
C LYS A 618 -14.60 -9.96 -16.82
N ALA A 619 -15.22 -8.78 -16.92
CA ALA A 619 -15.58 -8.15 -18.20
C ALA A 619 -14.38 -7.73 -19.05
N ASP A 620 -13.23 -7.47 -18.43
CA ASP A 620 -11.98 -7.13 -19.13
C ASP A 620 -11.14 -8.35 -19.52
N GLY A 621 -11.63 -9.58 -19.26
CA GLY A 621 -11.01 -10.83 -19.67
C GLY A 621 -9.79 -11.27 -18.85
N LEU A 622 -9.41 -10.53 -17.81
CA LEU A 622 -8.22 -10.81 -16.98
C LEU A 622 -8.57 -11.60 -15.70
N PRO A 623 -7.57 -12.17 -15.00
CA PRO A 623 -7.79 -12.78 -13.69
C PRO A 623 -8.39 -11.81 -12.65
N SER A 624 -9.10 -12.36 -11.67
CA SER A 624 -9.60 -11.59 -10.52
C SER A 624 -8.44 -10.92 -9.77
N GLY A 625 -8.57 -9.62 -9.51
CA GLY A 625 -7.51 -8.82 -8.87
C GLY A 625 -6.41 -8.28 -9.79
N VAL A 626 -6.43 -8.61 -11.09
CA VAL A 626 -5.44 -8.14 -12.08
C VAL A 626 -6.08 -7.12 -13.01
N SER A 627 -5.55 -5.89 -13.06
CA SER A 627 -5.94 -4.84 -14.01
C SER A 627 -5.10 -4.90 -15.29
N PRO A 628 -5.54 -4.33 -16.43
CA PRO A 628 -4.73 -4.33 -17.66
C PRO A 628 -3.35 -3.69 -17.51
N SER A 629 -3.22 -2.64 -16.70
CA SER A 629 -1.94 -1.99 -16.36
C SER A 629 -0.98 -2.91 -15.61
N ASP A 630 -1.49 -3.97 -15.00
CA ASP A 630 -0.72 -4.87 -14.14
C ASP A 630 -0.04 -5.97 -14.98
N VAL A 631 -0.28 -6.03 -16.29
CA VAL A 631 0.23 -7.09 -17.16
C VAL A 631 1.60 -6.73 -17.73
N LYS A 632 2.63 -7.45 -17.24
CA LYS A 632 4.00 -7.38 -17.73
C LYS A 632 4.18 -8.14 -19.04
N MET A 633 3.59 -9.32 -19.15
CA MET A 633 3.81 -10.24 -20.27
C MET A 633 2.51 -10.97 -20.60
N LEU A 634 2.24 -11.13 -21.90
CA LEU A 634 1.16 -11.93 -22.41
C LEU A 634 1.75 -12.88 -23.46
N PHE A 635 1.74 -14.17 -23.17
CA PHE A 635 2.39 -15.20 -23.99
C PHE A 635 1.33 -16.09 -24.63
N GLY A 636 1.40 -16.29 -25.94
CA GLY A 636 0.51 -17.18 -26.69
C GLY A 636 1.23 -18.41 -27.20
N SER A 637 0.62 -19.58 -27.05
CA SER A 637 1.01 -20.84 -27.68
C SER A 637 -0.26 -21.62 -28.00
N TYR A 638 -0.17 -22.66 -28.85
CA TYR A 638 -1.34 -23.49 -29.17
C TYR A 638 -2.08 -23.95 -27.90
N GLN A 639 -3.36 -23.60 -27.85
CA GLN A 639 -4.34 -23.82 -26.80
C GLN A 639 -4.02 -23.17 -25.44
N THR A 640 -3.22 -22.11 -25.41
CA THR A 640 -2.75 -21.51 -24.16
C THR A 640 -2.46 -20.02 -24.27
N LEU A 641 -3.00 -19.28 -23.32
CA LEU A 641 -2.62 -17.90 -23.03
C LEU A 641 -2.01 -17.85 -21.63
N GLY A 642 -0.76 -17.40 -21.55
CA GLY A 642 -0.04 -17.16 -20.31
C GLY A 642 0.04 -15.67 -20.00
N LEU A 643 -0.04 -15.32 -18.73
CA LEU A 643 0.04 -13.93 -18.25
C LEU A 643 1.00 -13.85 -17.07
N VAL A 644 1.89 -12.85 -17.08
CA VAL A 644 2.73 -12.47 -15.93
C VAL A 644 2.40 -11.04 -15.54
N THR A 645 2.19 -10.80 -14.25
CA THR A 645 1.90 -9.47 -13.72
C THR A 645 3.16 -8.69 -13.33
N CYS A 646 3.04 -7.38 -13.10
CA CYS A 646 4.14 -6.51 -12.69
C CYS A 646 4.76 -6.95 -11.36
N ASP A 647 3.96 -7.49 -10.44
CA ASP A 647 4.35 -8.05 -9.13
C ASP A 647 4.76 -9.53 -9.20
N GLY A 648 4.84 -10.10 -10.40
CA GLY A 648 5.41 -11.42 -10.63
C GLY A 648 4.49 -12.60 -10.37
N GLN A 649 3.16 -12.40 -10.42
CA GLN A 649 2.21 -13.51 -10.45
C GLN A 649 2.19 -14.15 -11.85
N ALA A 650 2.16 -15.47 -11.92
CA ALA A 650 1.95 -16.22 -13.15
C ALA A 650 0.55 -16.81 -13.22
N TRP A 651 -0.12 -16.59 -14.35
CA TRP A 651 -1.47 -17.02 -14.63
C TRP A 651 -1.55 -17.78 -15.95
N ILE A 652 -2.26 -18.90 -15.96
CA ILE A 652 -2.46 -19.74 -17.14
C ILE A 652 -3.94 -19.88 -17.46
N LEU A 653 -4.28 -19.66 -18.71
CA LEU A 653 -5.52 -20.09 -19.33
C LEU A 653 -5.16 -21.11 -20.41
N SER A 654 -5.57 -22.35 -20.23
CA SER A 654 -5.22 -23.43 -21.15
C SER A 654 -6.37 -24.42 -21.30
N PHE A 655 -6.48 -25.05 -22.46
CA PHE A 655 -7.42 -26.15 -22.69
C PHE A 655 -6.76 -27.38 -23.32
N GLY A 656 -5.42 -27.41 -23.29
CA GLY A 656 -4.59 -28.52 -23.76
C GLY A 656 -3.33 -28.74 -22.90
N GLY A 657 -2.80 -29.96 -22.88
CA GLY A 657 -1.49 -30.26 -22.28
C GLY A 657 -1.41 -30.29 -20.74
N ALA A 658 -2.55 -30.30 -20.03
CA ALA A 658 -2.63 -30.40 -18.56
C ALA A 658 -1.67 -29.46 -17.78
N LYS A 659 -1.66 -28.18 -18.17
CA LYS A 659 -0.62 -27.21 -17.76
C LYS A 659 -1.13 -26.00 -16.98
N TYR A 660 -2.23 -26.13 -16.22
CA TYR A 660 -2.71 -25.07 -15.32
C TYR A 660 -1.68 -24.65 -14.27
N GLY A 661 -0.87 -25.61 -13.80
CA GLY A 661 0.21 -25.35 -12.84
C GLY A 661 -0.25 -25.20 -11.39
N ASP A 662 -1.50 -25.51 -11.07
CA ASP A 662 -2.10 -25.33 -9.74
C ASP A 662 -2.67 -26.63 -9.13
N GLY A 663 -2.43 -27.78 -9.78
CA GLY A 663 -2.95 -29.08 -9.35
C GLY A 663 -4.37 -29.40 -9.81
N ALA A 664 -5.10 -28.49 -10.45
CA ALA A 664 -6.46 -28.75 -10.91
C ALA A 664 -6.49 -29.83 -12.01
N SER A 665 -7.55 -30.64 -12.02
CA SER A 665 -7.78 -31.65 -13.06
C SER A 665 -8.26 -31.01 -14.35
N VAL A 666 -7.86 -31.56 -15.50
CA VAL A 666 -8.33 -31.09 -16.81
C VAL A 666 -9.83 -31.37 -16.95
N SER A 667 -10.61 -30.32 -17.19
CA SER A 667 -12.06 -30.41 -17.41
C SER A 667 -12.54 -29.26 -18.28
N SER A 668 -13.71 -29.39 -18.90
CA SER A 668 -14.33 -28.30 -19.68
C SER A 668 -14.55 -27.03 -18.85
N ALA A 669 -14.81 -27.14 -17.55
CA ALA A 669 -14.97 -26.01 -16.64
C ALA A 669 -13.63 -25.31 -16.34
N ASN A 670 -12.56 -26.08 -16.14
CA ASN A 670 -11.23 -25.53 -15.84
C ASN A 670 -10.55 -24.98 -17.11
N ASN A 671 -10.91 -25.50 -18.28
CA ASN A 671 -10.40 -25.04 -19.58
C ASN A 671 -10.73 -23.58 -19.95
N ILE A 672 -11.65 -22.94 -19.22
CA ILE A 672 -12.22 -21.64 -19.57
C ILE A 672 -12.00 -20.57 -18.48
N VAL A 673 -11.14 -20.84 -17.51
CA VAL A 673 -10.83 -19.92 -16.40
C VAL A 673 -9.32 -19.75 -16.23
N TRP A 674 -8.93 -18.60 -15.68
CA TRP A 674 -7.54 -18.34 -15.30
C TRP A 674 -7.16 -19.14 -14.05
N HIS A 675 -6.01 -19.81 -14.10
CA HIS A 675 -5.40 -20.55 -13.00
C HIS A 675 -4.14 -19.82 -12.53
N ARG A 676 -3.99 -19.62 -11.21
CA ARG A 676 -2.78 -19.03 -10.62
C ARG A 676 -1.77 -20.14 -10.37
N VAL A 677 -0.57 -20.02 -10.94
CA VAL A 677 0.46 -21.06 -10.89
C VAL A 677 0.99 -21.25 -9.45
N LYS A 678 1.15 -22.51 -9.04
CA LYS A 678 1.57 -22.92 -7.70
C LYS A 678 2.75 -23.90 -7.75
N THR A 679 3.56 -23.90 -6.70
CA THR A 679 4.64 -24.86 -6.46
C THR A 679 4.19 -26.05 -5.62
N GLY A 680 2.96 -26.03 -5.07
CA GLY A 680 2.43 -27.08 -4.21
C GLY A 680 0.93 -26.97 -3.93
N ALA A 681 0.41 -27.92 -3.17
CA ALA A 681 -1.02 -28.02 -2.87
C ALA A 681 -1.49 -27.03 -1.78
N GLY A 682 -0.57 -26.50 -0.96
CA GLY A 682 -0.88 -25.54 0.10
C GLY A 682 -1.53 -24.27 -0.44
N THR A 683 -2.40 -23.64 0.35
CA THR A 683 -3.16 -22.45 -0.09
C THR A 683 -2.29 -21.23 -0.40
N THR A 684 -1.05 -21.22 0.08
CA THR A 684 -0.07 -20.13 -0.10
C THR A 684 1.11 -20.52 -0.99
N ASP A 685 1.13 -21.73 -1.57
CA ASP A 685 2.25 -22.24 -2.38
C ASP A 685 2.25 -21.62 -3.79
N PHE A 686 2.03 -20.32 -3.94
CA PHE A 686 2.10 -19.65 -5.23
C PHE A 686 3.54 -19.58 -5.73
N LEU A 687 3.73 -19.68 -7.04
CA LEU A 687 5.03 -19.43 -7.66
C LEU A 687 5.37 -17.93 -7.53
N PRO A 688 6.41 -17.53 -6.79
CA PRO A 688 6.69 -16.12 -6.53
C PRO A 688 7.62 -15.49 -7.58
N ASP A 689 7.53 -14.17 -7.71
CA ASP A 689 8.50 -13.30 -8.40
C ASP A 689 8.80 -13.69 -9.86
N VAL A 690 7.80 -14.11 -10.64
CA VAL A 690 7.98 -14.49 -12.04
C VAL A 690 8.27 -13.26 -12.90
N VAL A 691 9.36 -13.28 -13.67
CA VAL A 691 9.74 -12.20 -14.60
C VAL A 691 9.63 -12.59 -16.07
N ALA A 692 9.57 -13.89 -16.38
CA ALA A 692 9.24 -14.36 -17.72
C ALA A 692 8.55 -15.72 -17.66
N MET A 693 7.62 -15.95 -18.58
CA MET A 693 6.95 -17.24 -18.76
C MET A 693 6.81 -17.55 -20.24
N ARG A 694 7.24 -18.75 -20.63
CA ARG A 694 7.29 -19.27 -22.00
C ARG A 694 6.74 -20.68 -22.03
N GLY A 695 6.53 -21.27 -23.19
CA GLY A 695 5.92 -22.59 -23.25
C GLY A 695 5.76 -23.18 -24.63
N THR A 696 5.01 -24.27 -24.67
CA THR A 696 4.59 -24.98 -25.89
C THR A 696 3.16 -25.50 -25.71
N ALA A 697 2.64 -26.21 -26.71
CA ALA A 697 1.36 -26.93 -26.59
C ALA A 697 1.31 -27.90 -25.39
N ASN A 698 2.45 -28.40 -24.89
CA ASN A 698 2.49 -29.43 -23.85
C ASN A 698 2.91 -28.94 -22.45
N ALA A 699 3.79 -27.95 -22.37
CA ALA A 699 4.42 -27.56 -21.11
C ALA A 699 4.76 -26.08 -21.05
N MET A 700 5.00 -25.59 -19.84
CA MET A 700 5.41 -24.21 -19.57
C MET A 700 6.75 -24.18 -18.82
N VAL A 701 7.42 -23.04 -18.93
CA VAL A 701 8.61 -22.71 -18.16
C VAL A 701 8.52 -21.26 -17.66
N ALA A 702 8.97 -21.01 -16.44
CA ALA A 702 9.01 -19.67 -15.85
C ALA A 702 10.39 -19.37 -15.27
N LEU A 703 10.83 -18.12 -15.39
CA LEU A 703 12.03 -17.57 -14.78
C LEU A 703 11.60 -16.59 -13.68
N THR A 704 12.17 -16.74 -12.48
CA THR A 704 11.95 -15.80 -11.37
C THR A 704 13.04 -14.74 -11.32
N ALA A 705 12.77 -13.61 -10.65
CA ALA A 705 13.74 -12.53 -10.43
C ALA A 705 15.02 -12.99 -9.71
N ALA A 706 14.93 -14.08 -8.93
CA ALA A 706 16.06 -14.72 -8.26
C ALA A 706 16.93 -15.58 -9.20
N GLY A 707 16.58 -15.69 -10.49
CA GLY A 707 17.29 -16.51 -11.47
C GLY A 707 16.96 -18.00 -11.41
N LYS A 708 15.89 -18.39 -10.71
CA LYS A 708 15.41 -19.79 -10.66
C LYS A 708 14.49 -20.07 -11.84
N ILE A 709 14.48 -21.31 -12.31
CA ILE A 709 13.62 -21.75 -13.41
C ILE A 709 12.69 -22.85 -12.91
N TYR A 710 11.40 -22.76 -13.24
CA TYR A 710 10.38 -23.74 -12.91
C TYR A 710 9.69 -24.26 -14.18
N THR A 711 9.28 -25.53 -14.19
CA THR A 711 8.52 -26.12 -15.30
C THR A 711 7.34 -26.97 -14.80
N TRP A 712 6.28 -27.03 -15.62
CA TRP A 712 5.10 -27.86 -15.40
C TRP A 712 4.39 -28.17 -16.72
N GLY A 713 3.42 -29.08 -16.68
CA GLY A 713 2.70 -29.61 -17.83
C GLY A 713 3.10 -31.04 -18.18
N THR A 714 2.91 -31.42 -19.44
CA THR A 714 3.11 -32.78 -19.93
C THR A 714 4.53 -32.99 -20.47
N GLY A 715 5.19 -34.09 -20.08
CA GLY A 715 6.49 -34.48 -20.62
C GLY A 715 7.67 -33.56 -20.26
N THR A 716 7.65 -32.98 -19.06
CA THR A 716 8.65 -31.99 -18.60
C THR A 716 9.94 -32.64 -18.09
N TYR A 717 11.06 -31.92 -18.19
CA TYR A 717 12.39 -32.36 -17.72
C TYR A 717 12.88 -31.45 -16.58
N LEU A 718 13.66 -31.98 -15.63
CA LEU A 718 14.24 -31.17 -14.53
C LEU A 718 15.72 -30.82 -14.72
N GLY A 719 16.41 -31.46 -15.65
CA GLY A 719 17.85 -31.25 -15.87
C GLY A 719 18.75 -31.99 -14.88
N ASP A 720 18.19 -32.85 -14.04
CA ASP A 720 18.86 -33.64 -12.99
C ASP A 720 19.26 -35.05 -13.46
N GLY A 721 19.10 -35.35 -14.75
CA GLY A 721 19.36 -36.68 -15.32
C GLY A 721 18.15 -37.61 -15.31
N THR A 722 17.04 -37.24 -14.68
CA THR A 722 15.79 -38.04 -14.68
C THR A 722 15.03 -37.95 -16.00
N THR A 723 14.27 -39.00 -16.33
CA THR A 723 13.42 -39.02 -17.53
C THR A 723 12.26 -38.04 -17.42
N SER A 724 11.69 -37.64 -18.58
CA SER A 724 10.55 -36.72 -18.61
C SER A 724 9.34 -37.23 -17.81
N ALA A 725 8.62 -36.32 -17.16
CA ALA A 725 7.40 -36.64 -16.40
C ALA A 725 6.35 -35.53 -16.49
N ASN A 726 5.09 -35.88 -16.22
CA ASN A 726 4.00 -34.91 -16.12
C ASN A 726 4.03 -34.24 -14.74
N ARG A 727 3.84 -32.93 -14.69
CA ARG A 727 3.88 -32.13 -13.46
C ARG A 727 2.71 -31.17 -13.43
N THR A 728 1.83 -31.34 -12.45
CA THR A 728 0.63 -30.49 -12.29
C THR A 728 0.90 -29.21 -11.52
N TYR A 729 2.07 -29.10 -10.88
CA TYR A 729 2.58 -27.92 -10.18
C TYR A 729 3.92 -27.49 -10.76
N ALA A 730 4.22 -26.19 -10.71
CA ALA A 730 5.52 -25.63 -11.07
C ALA A 730 6.62 -26.24 -10.20
N THR A 731 7.55 -26.96 -10.83
CA THR A 731 8.65 -27.64 -10.15
C THR A 731 9.98 -27.01 -10.55
N GLU A 732 10.82 -26.69 -9.56
CA GLU A 732 12.13 -26.06 -9.79
C GLU A 732 13.04 -27.01 -10.61
N MET A 733 13.63 -26.48 -11.68
CA MET A 733 14.61 -27.18 -12.50
C MET A 733 16.01 -27.02 -11.90
N ILE A 734 16.84 -28.05 -12.03
CA ILE A 734 18.25 -28.02 -11.62
C ILE A 734 19.07 -27.40 -12.74
N LEU A 735 19.57 -26.19 -12.50
CA LEU A 735 20.41 -25.46 -13.45
C LEU A 735 21.89 -25.84 -13.33
N PRO A 736 22.69 -25.71 -14.40
CA PRO A 736 24.14 -25.82 -14.34
C PRO A 736 24.75 -24.88 -13.30
N THR A 737 25.82 -25.30 -12.61
CA THR A 737 26.44 -24.50 -11.56
C THR A 737 26.96 -23.16 -12.10
N GLY A 738 26.64 -22.08 -11.39
CA GLY A 738 27.18 -20.74 -11.68
C GLY A 738 26.46 -19.96 -12.78
N ILE A 739 25.39 -20.50 -13.38
CA ILE A 739 24.65 -19.75 -14.40
C ILE A 739 23.71 -18.73 -13.75
N THR A 740 23.61 -17.55 -14.37
CA THR A 740 22.58 -16.56 -14.05
C THR A 740 21.72 -16.38 -15.31
N PRO A 741 20.51 -16.95 -15.37
CA PRO A 741 19.65 -16.83 -16.54
C PRO A 741 19.26 -15.38 -16.82
N LYS A 742 19.18 -15.00 -18.10
CA LYS A 742 18.57 -13.75 -18.56
C LYS A 742 17.37 -13.96 -19.49
N GLN A 743 17.35 -15.07 -20.23
CA GLN A 743 16.29 -15.40 -21.17
C GLN A 743 16.01 -16.90 -21.14
N ILE A 744 14.73 -17.28 -21.25
CA ILE A 744 14.26 -18.67 -21.33
C ILE A 744 13.42 -18.86 -22.59
N GLY A 745 13.27 -20.10 -23.04
CA GLY A 745 12.38 -20.43 -24.17
C GLY A 745 12.16 -21.93 -24.26
N MET A 746 11.16 -22.33 -25.03
CA MET A 746 10.86 -23.73 -25.29
C MET A 746 10.54 -23.95 -26.76
N SER A 747 10.69 -25.19 -27.21
CA SER A 747 10.16 -25.64 -28.50
C SER A 747 9.57 -27.03 -28.35
N ILE A 748 8.73 -27.45 -29.28
CA ILE A 748 8.15 -28.78 -29.28
C ILE A 748 8.51 -29.53 -30.56
N GLN A 749 8.89 -30.79 -30.39
CA GLN A 749 8.97 -31.73 -31.50
C GLN A 749 7.69 -32.57 -31.50
N THR A 750 6.93 -32.50 -32.58
CA THR A 750 5.77 -33.36 -32.86
C THR A 750 6.18 -34.62 -33.61
N GLN A 751 5.27 -35.58 -33.67
CA GLN A 751 5.41 -36.82 -34.43
C GLN A 751 5.07 -36.59 -35.91
N GLU A 752 5.69 -35.59 -36.56
CA GLU A 752 5.54 -35.42 -38.00
C GLU A 752 6.74 -36.07 -38.70
N ILE A 753 6.44 -37.22 -39.32
CA ILE A 753 7.27 -38.04 -40.21
C ILE A 753 8.44 -38.78 -39.53
N GLY A 754 8.22 -40.07 -39.25
CA GLY A 754 9.29 -41.09 -39.16
C GLY A 754 10.03 -41.24 -37.83
N THR A 755 9.48 -42.04 -36.92
CA THR A 755 10.14 -42.79 -35.79
C THR A 755 10.38 -42.13 -34.42
N GLY A 756 10.03 -40.85 -34.17
CA GLY A 756 10.24 -40.21 -32.84
C GLY A 756 8.98 -39.95 -31.99
N THR A 757 9.07 -40.14 -30.67
CA THR A 757 8.03 -39.70 -29.70
C THR A 757 8.04 -38.18 -29.54
N ALA A 758 6.84 -37.55 -29.51
CA ALA A 758 6.71 -36.12 -29.26
C ALA A 758 7.31 -35.71 -27.90
N GLY A 759 7.87 -34.50 -27.82
CA GLY A 759 8.54 -34.03 -26.60
C GLY A 759 8.96 -32.57 -26.67
N VAL A 760 9.23 -32.00 -25.49
CA VAL A 760 9.61 -30.59 -25.34
C VAL A 760 11.12 -30.42 -25.23
N SER A 761 11.61 -29.28 -25.69
CA SER A 761 13.00 -28.83 -25.55
C SER A 761 13.00 -27.50 -24.81
N TYR A 762 13.98 -27.29 -23.94
CA TYR A 762 14.18 -26.05 -23.18
C TYR A 762 15.46 -25.37 -23.62
N TYR A 763 15.45 -24.05 -23.53
CA TYR A 763 16.60 -23.19 -23.80
C TYR A 763 16.76 -22.17 -22.69
N VAL A 764 18.00 -21.97 -22.23
CA VAL A 764 18.35 -20.97 -21.21
C VAL A 764 19.60 -20.23 -21.65
N LEU A 765 19.47 -18.91 -21.77
CA LEU A 765 20.59 -18.01 -22.04
C LEU A 765 21.05 -17.35 -20.74
N SER A 766 22.34 -17.49 -20.42
CA SER A 766 22.93 -16.83 -19.25
C SER A 766 23.26 -15.36 -19.54
N LYS A 767 23.41 -14.55 -18.48
CA LYS A 767 23.92 -13.16 -18.57
C LYS A 767 25.31 -13.07 -19.20
N ALA A 768 26.11 -14.13 -19.09
CA ALA A 768 27.44 -14.22 -19.70
C ALA A 768 27.39 -14.54 -21.21
N GLY A 769 26.19 -14.76 -21.76
CA GLY A 769 25.99 -15.06 -23.18
C GLY A 769 26.20 -16.53 -23.54
N GLU A 770 25.97 -17.41 -22.58
CA GLU A 770 26.11 -18.86 -22.73
C GLU A 770 24.73 -19.48 -22.93
N LEU A 771 24.54 -20.23 -24.02
CA LEU A 771 23.26 -20.87 -24.33
C LEU A 771 23.27 -22.36 -23.96
N TYR A 772 22.30 -22.75 -23.15
CA TYR A 772 22.09 -24.12 -22.68
C TYR A 772 20.79 -24.68 -23.24
N SER A 773 20.76 -25.98 -23.48
CA SER A 773 19.60 -26.70 -23.99
C SER A 773 19.37 -28.03 -23.26
N LEU A 774 18.12 -28.47 -23.20
CA LEU A 774 17.68 -29.68 -22.49
C LEU A 774 16.45 -30.28 -23.19
N GLY A 775 16.24 -31.59 -23.10
CA GLY A 775 15.01 -32.26 -23.52
C GLY A 775 15.14 -32.99 -24.85
N LYS A 776 14.11 -32.90 -25.69
CA LYS A 776 14.06 -33.63 -26.97
C LYS A 776 15.05 -33.05 -28.00
N ASN A 777 15.61 -33.91 -28.86
CA ASN A 777 16.64 -33.51 -29.83
C ASN A 777 16.56 -34.22 -31.19
N GLY A 778 15.43 -34.84 -31.55
CA GLY A 778 15.34 -35.66 -32.76
C GLY A 778 15.48 -34.88 -34.08
N ARG A 779 15.46 -33.55 -34.03
CA ARG A 779 15.64 -32.62 -35.16
C ARG A 779 16.86 -31.71 -34.97
N ASN A 780 17.81 -32.10 -34.11
CA ASN A 780 18.99 -31.29 -33.76
C ASN A 780 18.67 -29.97 -33.06
N GLN A 781 17.45 -29.84 -32.51
CA GLN A 781 16.97 -28.60 -31.91
C GLN A 781 17.76 -28.19 -30.64
N LEU A 782 18.44 -29.12 -29.97
CA LEU A 782 19.33 -28.77 -28.86
C LEU A 782 20.65 -28.16 -29.32
N GLY A 783 20.99 -28.22 -30.61
CA GLY A 783 22.17 -27.59 -31.18
C GLY A 783 23.50 -28.13 -30.64
N ASP A 784 23.53 -29.37 -30.15
CA ASP A 784 24.70 -29.98 -29.48
C ASP A 784 25.53 -30.91 -30.39
N PHE A 785 25.24 -30.88 -31.70
CA PHE A 785 25.81 -31.75 -32.74
C PHE A 785 25.44 -33.23 -32.58
N THR A 786 24.35 -33.52 -31.88
CA THR A 786 23.74 -34.85 -31.77
C THR A 786 22.25 -34.79 -32.11
N THR A 787 21.61 -35.95 -32.19
CA THR A 787 20.13 -36.09 -32.21
C THR A 787 19.60 -36.75 -30.94
N THR A 788 20.45 -36.87 -29.92
CA THR A 788 20.15 -37.61 -28.70
C THR A 788 19.41 -36.72 -27.71
N GLU A 789 18.32 -37.26 -27.15
CA GLU A 789 17.59 -36.63 -26.06
C GLU A 789 18.48 -36.42 -24.84
N ARG A 790 18.32 -35.28 -24.15
CA ARG A 790 19.13 -34.90 -23.00
C ARG A 790 18.25 -34.74 -21.77
N THR A 791 18.58 -35.48 -20.71
CA THR A 791 17.95 -35.34 -19.37
C THR A 791 18.77 -34.45 -18.42
N SER A 792 19.95 -34.00 -18.85
CA SER A 792 20.78 -32.99 -18.20
C SER A 792 21.16 -31.91 -19.21
N TRP A 793 21.33 -30.67 -18.74
CA TRP A 793 21.66 -29.53 -19.58
C TRP A 793 22.95 -29.73 -20.36
N VAL A 794 22.93 -29.39 -21.64
CA VAL A 794 24.10 -29.33 -22.51
C VAL A 794 24.32 -27.91 -23.03
N ARG A 795 25.55 -27.61 -23.44
CA ARG A 795 25.87 -26.36 -24.13
C ARG A 795 25.48 -26.47 -25.60
N VAL A 796 24.80 -25.45 -26.11
CA VAL A 796 24.65 -25.25 -27.55
C VAL A 796 26.03 -24.97 -28.13
N LYS A 797 26.28 -25.50 -29.33
CA LYS A 797 27.60 -25.47 -29.97
C LYS A 797 27.56 -24.74 -31.30
N LYS A 798 28.68 -24.16 -31.72
CA LYS A 798 28.86 -23.59 -33.07
C LYS A 798 29.57 -24.55 -34.03
N SER A 799 30.21 -25.59 -33.49
CA SER A 799 30.84 -26.70 -34.22
C SER A 799 30.81 -27.96 -33.35
N ALA A 800 31.13 -29.14 -33.89
CA ALA A 800 31.08 -30.39 -33.11
C ALA A 800 31.94 -30.35 -31.82
N THR A 801 32.97 -29.50 -31.79
CA THR A 801 33.95 -29.40 -30.70
C THR A 801 33.89 -28.09 -29.91
N GLU A 802 33.19 -27.06 -30.39
CA GLU A 802 33.19 -25.74 -29.75
C GLU A 802 31.79 -25.29 -29.30
N ASN A 803 31.71 -24.81 -28.07
CA ASN A 803 30.50 -24.20 -27.54
C ASN A 803 30.19 -22.88 -28.25
N MET A 804 28.91 -22.53 -28.28
CA MET A 804 28.42 -21.24 -28.74
C MET A 804 28.37 -20.29 -27.55
N ASP A 805 29.22 -19.26 -27.60
CA ASP A 805 29.35 -18.22 -26.58
C ASP A 805 29.03 -16.85 -27.16
N ALA A 806 28.92 -15.85 -26.29
CA ALA A 806 28.60 -14.48 -26.66
C ALA A 806 27.26 -14.36 -27.41
N ILE A 807 26.25 -15.12 -26.98
CA ILE A 807 24.86 -14.98 -27.44
C ILE A 807 24.18 -13.86 -26.65
N VAL A 808 23.44 -13.00 -27.36
CA VAL A 808 22.69 -11.91 -26.74
C VAL A 808 21.19 -12.15 -26.73
N TRP A 809 20.68 -12.84 -27.76
CA TRP A 809 19.26 -13.14 -27.94
C TRP A 809 19.09 -14.49 -28.63
N PHE A 810 18.02 -15.22 -28.32
CA PHE A 810 17.55 -16.33 -29.14
C PHE A 810 16.03 -16.30 -29.27
N SER A 811 15.51 -16.89 -30.33
CA SER A 811 14.07 -17.07 -30.58
C SER A 811 13.86 -18.52 -31.04
N PRO A 812 13.32 -19.40 -30.18
CA PRO A 812 12.83 -20.70 -30.57
C PRO A 812 11.40 -20.56 -31.11
N GLN A 813 10.95 -21.53 -31.90
CA GLN A 813 9.54 -21.59 -32.23
C GLN A 813 8.72 -22.04 -31.01
N GLU A 814 7.90 -21.13 -30.48
CA GLU A 814 7.03 -21.35 -29.30
C GLU A 814 5.54 -21.02 -29.50
N HIS A 815 5.13 -20.59 -30.70
CA HIS A 815 3.79 -20.07 -30.99
C HIS A 815 2.90 -21.03 -31.80
N ASP A 816 3.44 -22.17 -32.22
CA ASP A 816 2.72 -23.23 -32.92
C ASP A 816 2.95 -24.58 -32.22
N ASN A 817 2.17 -25.60 -32.57
CA ASN A 817 2.27 -26.91 -31.94
C ASN A 817 3.36 -27.81 -32.54
N SER A 818 4.04 -27.43 -33.62
CA SER A 818 5.07 -28.22 -34.31
C SER A 818 6.43 -27.48 -34.42
N TYR A 819 7.34 -27.91 -35.31
CA TYR A 819 8.49 -27.15 -35.83
C TYR A 819 9.54 -26.62 -34.85
N ALA A 820 10.33 -27.51 -34.24
CA ALA A 820 11.44 -27.17 -33.34
C ALA A 820 12.65 -26.50 -34.04
N ALA A 821 12.46 -25.31 -34.58
CA ALA A 821 13.45 -24.41 -35.13
C ALA A 821 13.95 -23.42 -34.07
N VAL A 822 15.22 -23.00 -34.16
CA VAL A 822 15.80 -22.00 -33.27
C VAL A 822 16.74 -21.09 -34.04
N ASN A 823 16.62 -19.79 -33.80
CA ASN A 823 17.56 -18.77 -34.27
C ASN A 823 18.19 -18.06 -33.07
N ALA A 824 19.47 -17.67 -33.18
CA ALA A 824 20.16 -16.90 -32.14
C ALA A 824 21.07 -15.81 -32.71
N LEU A 825 21.12 -14.69 -32.02
CA LEU A 825 22.01 -13.56 -32.31
C LEU A 825 23.17 -13.55 -31.32
N THR A 826 24.37 -13.40 -31.87
CA THR A 826 25.58 -13.09 -31.09
C THR A 826 25.61 -11.62 -30.67
N THR A 827 26.42 -11.27 -29.66
CA THR A 827 26.70 -9.88 -29.25
C THR A 827 27.33 -9.05 -30.37
N THR A 828 27.87 -9.70 -31.41
CA THR A 828 28.36 -9.08 -32.64
C THR A 828 27.30 -8.98 -33.75
N SER A 829 26.02 -9.17 -33.41
CA SER A 829 24.88 -9.04 -34.34
C SER A 829 24.91 -10.02 -35.52
N LYS A 830 25.46 -11.23 -35.30
CA LYS A 830 25.48 -12.33 -36.29
C LYS A 830 24.51 -13.43 -35.92
N LEU A 831 23.91 -14.05 -36.93
CA LEU A 831 22.90 -15.08 -36.80
C LEU A 831 23.50 -16.49 -36.83
N TYR A 832 23.01 -17.34 -35.94
CA TYR A 832 23.04 -18.79 -36.07
C TYR A 832 21.61 -19.33 -36.12
N ALA A 833 21.37 -20.36 -36.93
CA ALA A 833 20.09 -21.05 -37.02
C ALA A 833 20.29 -22.57 -36.90
N TRP A 834 19.33 -23.30 -36.34
CA TRP A 834 19.36 -24.77 -36.25
C TRP A 834 17.99 -25.36 -35.93
N GLY A 835 17.92 -26.68 -35.83
CA GLY A 835 16.69 -27.39 -35.59
C GLY A 835 16.01 -27.79 -36.89
N TYR A 836 14.69 -27.86 -36.88
CA TYR A 836 13.92 -28.33 -38.03
C TYR A 836 13.78 -27.24 -39.11
N ASN A 837 14.17 -27.55 -40.35
CA ASN A 837 14.04 -26.66 -41.52
C ASN A 837 12.78 -26.97 -42.35
N ALA A 838 11.61 -26.92 -41.72
CA ALA A 838 10.34 -27.09 -42.43
C ALA A 838 10.17 -26.00 -43.48
N ASP A 839 9.91 -26.37 -44.74
CA ASP A 839 9.63 -25.44 -45.83
C ASP A 839 10.59 -24.24 -45.96
N ASN A 840 11.89 -24.47 -45.71
CA ASN A 840 12.97 -23.47 -45.72
C ASN A 840 12.93 -22.42 -44.60
N MET A 841 12.23 -22.65 -43.49
CA MET A 841 12.12 -21.67 -42.39
C MET A 841 13.46 -21.24 -41.76
N LEU A 842 14.55 -21.98 -41.98
CA LEU A 842 15.91 -21.61 -41.54
C LEU A 842 16.79 -21.05 -42.67
N GLY A 843 16.30 -21.02 -43.92
CA GLY A 843 17.12 -20.71 -45.10
C GLY A 843 18.28 -21.69 -45.30
N ALA A 844 18.14 -22.93 -44.78
CA ALA A 844 19.13 -23.98 -44.93
C ALA A 844 18.95 -24.74 -46.27
N GLY A 845 19.89 -25.62 -46.61
CA GLY A 845 19.94 -26.22 -47.95
C GLY A 845 18.81 -27.21 -48.28
N THR A 846 18.55 -28.17 -47.41
CA THR A 846 17.56 -29.25 -47.60
C THR A 846 16.32 -28.95 -46.76
N VAL A 847 15.15 -29.03 -47.36
CA VAL A 847 13.86 -28.88 -46.65
C VAL A 847 13.56 -30.11 -45.78
N ASP A 848 12.72 -29.92 -44.75
CA ASP A 848 12.17 -30.98 -43.90
C ASP A 848 13.21 -31.89 -43.22
N THR A 849 14.37 -31.31 -42.87
CA THR A 849 15.40 -32.01 -42.11
C THR A 849 15.90 -31.20 -40.91
N GLY A 850 16.56 -31.89 -39.97
CA GLY A 850 17.21 -31.28 -38.82
C GLY A 850 18.60 -30.76 -39.18
N TYR A 851 18.94 -29.57 -38.69
CA TYR A 851 20.25 -28.95 -38.85
C TYR A 851 20.91 -28.70 -37.50
N ASN A 852 22.22 -28.97 -37.43
CA ASN A 852 23.06 -28.39 -36.39
C ASN A 852 23.24 -26.88 -36.65
N PRO A 853 23.72 -26.10 -35.67
CA PRO A 853 23.98 -24.67 -35.81
C PRO A 853 24.77 -24.31 -37.06
N ILE A 854 24.10 -23.57 -37.95
CA ILE A 854 24.66 -23.00 -39.19
C ILE A 854 24.80 -21.49 -39.05
N TYR A 855 25.93 -20.96 -39.51
CA TYR A 855 26.26 -19.54 -39.44
C TYR A 855 25.73 -18.81 -40.67
N MET A 856 24.97 -17.73 -40.46
CA MET A 856 24.49 -16.83 -41.51
C MET A 856 23.83 -17.55 -42.72
N PRO A 857 22.84 -18.44 -42.50
CA PRO A 857 22.17 -19.19 -43.57
C PRO A 857 21.24 -18.30 -44.41
N GLY A 858 20.63 -18.83 -45.47
CA GLY A 858 19.62 -18.11 -46.25
C GLY A 858 20.16 -16.93 -47.06
N GLY A 859 21.40 -17.02 -47.55
CA GLY A 859 22.01 -15.99 -48.39
C GLY A 859 22.50 -14.73 -47.66
N LEU A 860 22.62 -14.77 -46.33
CA LEU A 860 23.11 -13.65 -45.53
C LEU A 860 24.62 -13.44 -45.70
N ASN A 861 25.06 -12.18 -45.69
CA ASN A 861 26.48 -11.83 -45.82
C ASN A 861 27.14 -11.69 -44.44
N ALA A 862 28.40 -12.11 -44.29
CA ALA A 862 29.16 -11.95 -43.05
C ALA A 862 29.23 -10.51 -42.52
N ASN A 863 29.09 -9.49 -43.38
CA ASN A 863 29.06 -8.07 -43.00
C ASN A 863 27.68 -7.59 -42.53
N ASP A 864 26.62 -8.38 -42.71
CA ASP A 864 25.28 -8.01 -42.27
C ASP A 864 25.22 -7.89 -40.75
N ILE A 865 24.48 -6.89 -40.26
CA ILE A 865 24.29 -6.61 -38.84
C ILE A 865 22.80 -6.75 -38.55
N PHE A 866 22.44 -7.67 -37.66
CA PHE A 866 21.05 -7.88 -37.24
C PHE A 866 20.77 -7.30 -35.86
N LEU A 867 19.61 -6.67 -35.74
CA LEU A 867 19.13 -6.01 -34.52
C LEU A 867 18.11 -6.86 -33.78
N GLY A 868 17.41 -7.77 -34.47
CA GLY A 868 16.38 -8.65 -33.90
C GLY A 868 16.09 -9.85 -34.80
N VAL A 869 15.53 -10.91 -34.20
CA VAL A 869 15.14 -12.15 -34.87
C VAL A 869 13.90 -12.73 -34.20
N GLU A 870 13.04 -13.34 -35.03
CA GLU A 870 11.87 -14.10 -34.60
C GLU A 870 11.71 -15.39 -35.42
N THR A 871 11.38 -16.49 -34.75
CA THR A 871 11.21 -17.82 -35.34
C THR A 871 9.75 -18.26 -35.19
N GLY A 872 9.02 -18.30 -36.30
CA GLY A 872 7.63 -18.75 -36.36
C GLY A 872 7.47 -20.21 -36.71
N GLY A 873 6.23 -20.65 -36.91
CA GLY A 873 5.85 -22.03 -37.21
C GLY A 873 6.31 -22.53 -38.58
N HIS A 874 6.57 -21.66 -39.56
CA HIS A 874 7.07 -22.03 -40.90
C HIS A 874 7.91 -20.92 -41.54
N THR A 875 8.30 -19.95 -40.73
CA THR A 875 8.89 -18.69 -41.17
C THR A 875 9.93 -18.24 -40.17
N SER A 876 10.95 -17.52 -40.62
CA SER A 876 11.82 -16.75 -39.72
C SER A 876 11.96 -15.32 -40.24
N MET A 877 12.01 -14.37 -39.31
CA MET A 877 12.15 -12.95 -39.62
C MET A 877 13.40 -12.34 -38.99
N LEU A 878 14.05 -11.45 -39.73
CA LEU A 878 15.25 -10.73 -39.29
C LEU A 878 15.10 -9.23 -39.44
N ILE A 879 15.58 -8.48 -38.45
CA ILE A 879 15.71 -7.04 -38.56
C ILE A 879 17.16 -6.70 -38.88
N LYS A 880 17.41 -6.28 -40.11
CA LYS A 880 18.76 -5.93 -40.59
C LYS A 880 18.99 -4.44 -40.49
N LYS A 881 20.16 -4.05 -39.98
CA LYS A 881 20.60 -2.66 -39.89
C LYS A 881 20.70 -2.04 -41.29
N CYS A 882 20.49 -0.72 -41.37
CA CYS A 882 20.57 0.07 -42.61
C CYS A 882 19.50 -0.26 -43.67
N THR A 883 18.42 -0.95 -43.31
CA THR A 883 17.22 -1.13 -44.14
C THR A 883 15.96 -0.94 -43.30
N SER A 884 14.93 -0.30 -43.86
CA SER A 884 13.61 -0.22 -43.20
C SER A 884 12.79 -1.50 -43.37
N ARG A 885 13.22 -2.41 -44.25
CA ARG A 885 12.55 -3.67 -44.55
C ARG A 885 13.14 -4.81 -43.74
N TYR A 886 12.28 -5.66 -43.19
CA TYR A 886 12.70 -6.88 -42.50
C TYR A 886 13.02 -8.00 -43.49
N GLY A 887 13.83 -8.96 -43.08
CA GLY A 887 14.13 -10.16 -43.86
C GLY A 887 13.10 -11.24 -43.56
N TYR A 888 12.64 -11.93 -44.59
CA TYR A 888 11.72 -13.06 -44.47
C TYR A 888 12.29 -14.29 -45.17
N VAL A 889 12.19 -15.46 -44.55
CA VAL A 889 12.57 -16.77 -45.13
C VAL A 889 11.54 -17.82 -44.71
N GLY A 890 11.34 -18.85 -45.53
CA GLY A 890 10.38 -19.93 -45.28
C GLY A 890 9.16 -19.90 -46.19
N HIS A 891 8.03 -20.43 -45.70
CA HIS A 891 6.81 -20.62 -46.49
C HIS A 891 5.97 -19.34 -46.59
N ARG A 892 6.09 -18.66 -47.73
CA ARG A 892 5.25 -17.51 -48.06
C ARG A 892 3.90 -17.98 -48.58
N TYR A 893 2.89 -17.85 -47.73
CA TYR A 893 1.51 -18.15 -48.04
C TYR A 893 0.57 -17.07 -47.50
N GLN A 894 -0.50 -16.74 -48.25
CA GLN A 894 -1.58 -15.84 -47.85
C GLN A 894 -1.15 -14.55 -47.11
N GLY A 895 -0.12 -13.87 -47.66
CA GLY A 895 0.33 -12.59 -47.12
C GLY A 895 1.23 -12.67 -45.90
N SER A 896 1.71 -13.84 -45.49
CA SER A 896 2.66 -14.03 -44.36
C SER A 896 3.94 -13.20 -44.45
N MET A 897 4.40 -12.84 -45.65
CA MET A 897 5.52 -11.91 -45.88
C MET A 897 5.09 -10.43 -45.93
N GLY A 898 3.79 -10.14 -45.91
CA GLY A 898 3.25 -8.78 -45.93
C GLY A 898 3.52 -8.01 -47.24
N ASP A 899 3.86 -8.71 -48.32
CA ASP A 899 4.30 -8.15 -49.61
C ASP A 899 3.15 -7.72 -50.54
N GLY A 900 1.90 -7.80 -50.05
CA GLY A 900 0.70 -7.49 -50.83
C GLY A 900 0.22 -8.65 -51.69
N THR A 901 0.82 -9.84 -51.60
CA THR A 901 0.46 -11.01 -52.41
C THR A 901 -0.13 -12.14 -51.56
N SER A 902 -1.02 -12.94 -52.15
CA SER A 902 -1.53 -14.19 -51.58
C SER A 902 -0.83 -15.43 -52.15
N VAL A 903 0.26 -15.24 -52.88
CA VAL A 903 0.98 -16.30 -53.59
C VAL A 903 1.54 -17.32 -52.61
N ASP A 904 1.41 -18.60 -52.96
CA ASP A 904 2.05 -19.73 -52.30
C ASP A 904 3.44 -19.96 -52.90
N ALA A 905 4.49 -19.73 -52.12
CA ALA A 905 5.88 -19.84 -52.55
C ALA A 905 6.82 -20.09 -51.36
N TYR A 906 8.03 -20.54 -51.66
CA TYR A 906 9.07 -20.78 -50.66
C TYR A 906 10.24 -19.83 -50.86
N GLU A 907 10.54 -19.03 -49.83
CA GLU A 907 11.70 -18.15 -49.82
C GLU A 907 12.87 -18.91 -49.20
N SER A 908 13.80 -19.40 -50.02
CA SER A 908 15.01 -20.12 -49.56
C SER A 908 16.15 -19.20 -49.14
N THR A 909 16.03 -17.91 -49.43
CA THR A 909 16.95 -16.85 -49.01
C THR A 909 16.17 -15.71 -48.36
N TYR A 910 16.76 -15.04 -47.38
CA TYR A 910 16.11 -13.92 -46.71
C TYR A 910 15.80 -12.78 -47.68
N ASN A 911 14.51 -12.50 -47.85
CA ASN A 911 14.01 -11.44 -48.71
C ASN A 911 13.92 -10.12 -47.93
N PHE A 912 14.82 -9.18 -48.22
CA PHE A 912 14.82 -7.80 -47.69
C PHE A 912 14.30 -6.76 -48.69
N VAL A 913 13.80 -7.20 -49.85
CA VAL A 913 13.46 -6.32 -50.98
C VAL A 913 11.94 -6.14 -51.09
N ASN A 914 11.20 -7.25 -51.04
CA ASN A 914 9.75 -7.27 -51.27
C ASN A 914 8.95 -7.13 -49.99
N THR A 915 9.58 -7.32 -48.83
CA THR A 915 8.95 -7.08 -47.53
C THR A 915 8.61 -5.60 -47.35
N PRO A 916 7.53 -5.28 -46.62
CA PRO A 916 7.15 -3.91 -46.32
C PRO A 916 8.09 -3.29 -45.28
N PRO A 917 8.21 -1.95 -45.24
CA PRO A 917 8.97 -1.28 -44.21
C PRO A 917 8.28 -1.43 -42.84
N ILE A 918 9.06 -1.71 -41.80
CA ILE A 918 8.61 -1.75 -40.41
C ILE A 918 9.61 -1.02 -39.51
N ASN A 919 9.15 -0.46 -38.40
CA ASN A 919 10.04 0.08 -37.36
C ASN A 919 9.79 -0.64 -36.04
N LEU A 920 10.37 -1.84 -35.91
CA LEU A 920 10.14 -2.73 -34.79
C LEU A 920 10.59 -2.13 -33.46
N CYS A 921 9.76 -2.23 -32.43
CA CYS A 921 10.13 -1.81 -31.09
C CYS A 921 11.38 -2.55 -30.59
N GLY A 922 12.39 -1.80 -30.12
CA GLY A 922 13.63 -2.33 -29.55
C GLY A 922 14.66 -2.84 -30.56
N ALA A 923 14.32 -2.84 -31.86
CA ALA A 923 15.22 -3.16 -32.98
C ALA A 923 15.08 -2.12 -34.11
N ASN A 924 15.02 -0.85 -33.76
CA ASN A 924 14.77 0.26 -34.68
C ASN A 924 15.84 0.36 -35.78
N THR A 925 15.41 0.42 -37.04
CA THR A 925 16.29 0.71 -38.17
C THR A 925 16.14 2.15 -38.69
N THR A 926 15.07 2.84 -38.28
CA THR A 926 14.82 4.27 -38.54
C THR A 926 14.51 5.00 -37.22
N PRO A 927 14.79 6.31 -37.11
CA PRO A 927 14.41 7.06 -35.92
C PRO A 927 12.89 7.07 -35.69
N PRO A 928 12.40 6.67 -34.50
CA PRO A 928 10.99 6.78 -34.16
C PRO A 928 10.64 8.25 -33.90
N VAL A 929 9.60 8.75 -34.55
CA VAL A 929 9.26 10.16 -34.51
C VAL A 929 7.75 10.42 -34.35
N GLN A 930 7.40 11.60 -33.84
CA GLN A 930 6.03 12.11 -33.74
C GLN A 930 5.90 13.47 -34.42
N ASN A 931 4.67 13.83 -34.80
CA ASN A 931 4.37 15.18 -35.27
C ASN A 931 4.46 16.19 -34.12
N LEU A 932 4.79 17.45 -34.45
CA LEU A 932 4.84 18.54 -33.49
C LEU A 932 3.80 19.61 -33.83
N LYS A 933 3.21 20.19 -32.78
CA LYS A 933 2.38 21.38 -32.90
C LYS A 933 3.02 22.57 -32.23
N ILE A 934 2.91 23.72 -32.89
CA ILE A 934 3.47 24.99 -32.44
C ILE A 934 2.42 26.09 -32.54
N CYS A 935 2.67 27.17 -31.81
CA CYS A 935 1.85 28.38 -31.89
C CYS A 935 2.25 29.17 -33.14
N SER A 936 1.29 29.91 -33.71
CA SER A 936 1.58 30.74 -34.88
C SER A 936 2.70 31.74 -34.57
N GLY A 937 3.75 31.78 -35.41
CA GLY A 937 4.91 32.64 -35.23
C GLY A 937 6.01 32.11 -34.29
N SER A 938 5.83 30.92 -33.69
CA SER A 938 6.90 30.25 -32.93
C SER A 938 7.64 29.21 -33.77
N THR A 939 8.71 28.62 -33.21
CA THR A 939 9.52 27.59 -33.84
C THR A 939 9.50 26.30 -33.04
N ALA A 940 9.55 25.15 -33.70
CA ALA A 940 9.66 23.84 -33.07
C ALA A 940 11.13 23.43 -32.90
N ASN A 941 11.43 22.72 -31.81
CA ASN A 941 12.65 21.94 -31.67
C ASN A 941 12.38 20.53 -32.18
N LEU A 942 12.96 20.16 -33.34
CA LEU A 942 12.78 18.85 -33.96
C LEU A 942 13.29 17.71 -33.07
N ASN A 943 14.23 17.93 -32.16
CA ASN A 943 14.66 16.89 -31.24
C ASN A 943 13.52 16.42 -30.31
N ASN A 944 12.50 17.26 -30.06
CA ASN A 944 11.31 16.87 -29.31
C ASN A 944 10.36 15.96 -30.12
N ALA A 945 10.58 15.83 -31.43
CA ALA A 945 9.86 14.89 -32.26
C ALA A 945 10.42 13.47 -32.17
N HIS A 946 11.67 13.28 -31.70
CA HIS A 946 12.28 11.95 -31.58
C HIS A 946 11.80 11.26 -30.30
N LEU A 947 11.26 10.05 -30.44
CA LEU A 947 10.67 9.27 -29.33
C LEU A 947 11.64 8.25 -28.71
N GLY A 948 12.82 8.06 -29.31
CA GLY A 948 13.75 7.00 -28.94
C GLY A 948 15.07 7.54 -28.38
N THR A 949 15.99 6.63 -28.07
CA THR A 949 17.39 6.99 -27.84
C THR A 949 18.16 6.88 -29.15
N VAL A 950 19.14 7.74 -29.34
CA VAL A 950 20.06 7.62 -30.47
C VAL A 950 20.96 6.41 -30.22
N PRO A 951 21.05 5.44 -31.16
CA PRO A 951 21.91 4.28 -30.99
C PRO A 951 23.37 4.67 -30.72
N THR A 952 24.07 3.85 -29.94
CA THR A 952 25.48 4.11 -29.61
C THR A 952 26.33 4.16 -30.88
N GLY A 953 27.10 5.23 -31.04
CA GLY A 953 27.94 5.47 -32.22
C GLY A 953 27.21 6.10 -33.41
N GLU A 954 25.96 6.51 -33.24
CA GLU A 954 25.18 7.23 -34.25
C GLU A 954 24.83 8.65 -33.78
N THR A 955 24.51 9.52 -34.73
CA THR A 955 24.03 10.89 -34.49
C THR A 955 22.67 11.09 -35.17
N LEU A 956 21.76 11.79 -34.50
CA LEU A 956 20.48 12.16 -35.08
C LEU A 956 20.64 13.39 -35.99
N ALA A 957 20.35 13.25 -37.28
CA ALA A 957 20.36 14.33 -38.26
C ALA A 957 18.98 14.54 -38.89
N TRP A 958 18.64 15.78 -39.19
CA TRP A 958 17.33 16.18 -39.74
C TRP A 958 17.45 16.75 -41.14
N TYR A 959 16.53 16.40 -42.03
CA TYR A 959 16.47 16.86 -43.42
C TYR A 959 15.04 17.21 -43.80
N THR A 960 14.86 18.05 -44.82
CA THR A 960 13.54 18.36 -45.39
C THR A 960 13.08 17.34 -46.45
N THR A 961 13.96 16.42 -46.85
CA THR A 961 13.66 15.31 -47.79
C THR A 961 13.98 13.95 -47.18
N SER A 962 13.27 12.91 -47.63
CA SER A 962 13.46 11.53 -47.18
C SER A 962 14.65 10.82 -47.83
N THR A 963 15.33 11.48 -48.76
CA THR A 963 16.44 10.93 -49.55
C THR A 963 17.80 11.56 -49.21
N ARG A 964 17.84 12.53 -48.28
CA ARG A 964 19.06 13.29 -47.91
C ARG A 964 19.71 13.99 -49.11
N ASP A 965 18.91 14.62 -49.96
CA ASP A 965 19.44 15.35 -51.12
C ASP A 965 20.38 16.48 -50.68
N SER A 966 21.37 16.80 -51.51
CA SER A 966 22.33 17.86 -51.20
C SER A 966 21.64 19.19 -50.92
N GLY A 967 21.93 19.82 -49.78
CA GLY A 967 21.35 21.11 -49.37
C GLY A 967 20.04 21.02 -48.59
N THR A 968 19.49 19.83 -48.34
CA THR A 968 18.23 19.66 -47.58
C THR A 968 18.42 19.40 -46.09
N GLN A 969 19.67 19.34 -45.60
CA GLN A 969 19.98 19.17 -44.18
C GLN A 969 19.54 20.41 -43.39
N VAL A 970 18.81 20.19 -42.30
CA VAL A 970 18.36 21.24 -41.39
C VAL A 970 19.54 21.72 -40.55
N THR A 971 19.97 22.96 -40.78
CA THR A 971 21.15 23.54 -40.11
C THR A 971 20.91 23.89 -38.64
N ASN A 972 19.67 24.24 -38.28
CA ASN A 972 19.26 24.50 -36.90
C ASN A 972 18.01 23.69 -36.51
N PRO A 973 18.15 22.41 -36.11
CA PRO A 973 17.01 21.58 -35.73
C PRO A 973 16.31 22.05 -34.45
N LEU A 974 16.89 22.98 -33.68
CA LEU A 974 16.29 23.49 -32.43
C LEU A 974 15.21 24.56 -32.68
N ALA A 975 15.14 25.13 -33.88
CA ALA A 975 14.19 26.17 -34.22
C ALA A 975 13.80 26.09 -35.71
N VAL A 976 12.70 25.39 -36.00
CA VAL A 976 12.14 25.27 -37.35
C VAL A 976 10.69 25.75 -37.42
N GLY A 977 10.29 26.30 -38.56
CA GLY A 977 8.89 26.67 -38.82
C GLY A 977 8.03 25.46 -39.23
N PRO A 978 6.73 25.68 -39.47
CA PRO A 978 5.85 24.66 -40.04
C PRO A 978 6.42 24.06 -41.33
N GLY A 979 6.36 22.73 -41.45
CA GLY A 979 7.02 22.02 -42.55
C GLY A 979 7.03 20.51 -42.34
N THR A 980 7.60 19.80 -43.31
CA THR A 980 7.83 18.35 -43.25
C THR A 980 9.31 18.08 -43.10
N TYR A 981 9.67 17.27 -42.11
CA TYR A 981 11.06 16.94 -41.79
C TYR A 981 11.23 15.43 -41.61
N TYR A 982 12.45 14.94 -41.83
CA TYR A 982 12.81 13.54 -41.73
C TYR A 982 14.07 13.40 -40.88
N ALA A 983 14.06 12.46 -39.95
CA ALA A 983 15.21 12.12 -39.12
C ALA A 983 15.97 10.93 -39.69
N PHE A 984 17.29 10.93 -39.51
CA PHE A 984 18.19 9.85 -39.87
C PHE A 984 19.15 9.58 -38.73
N TYR A 985 19.50 8.30 -38.55
CA TYR A 985 20.67 7.93 -37.77
C TYR A 985 21.90 7.89 -38.67
N GLU A 986 22.79 8.85 -38.51
CA GLU A 986 24.05 8.94 -39.26
C GLU A 986 25.20 8.33 -38.46
N GLY A 987 26.16 7.71 -39.15
CA GLY A 987 27.31 7.06 -38.53
C GLY A 987 27.69 5.80 -39.29
N SER A 988 27.33 4.64 -38.74
CA SER A 988 27.76 3.33 -39.26
C SER A 988 27.07 2.86 -40.57
N CYS A 989 25.96 3.48 -40.96
CA CYS A 989 25.24 3.18 -42.20
C CYS A 989 25.58 4.21 -43.29
N PRO A 990 26.08 3.80 -44.47
CA PRO A 990 26.30 4.72 -45.59
C PRO A 990 25.01 5.38 -46.09
N ASN A 991 23.94 4.58 -46.18
CA ASN A 991 22.61 5.02 -46.63
C ASN A 991 21.56 4.63 -45.57
N PRO A 992 21.46 5.38 -44.46
CA PRO A 992 20.45 5.10 -43.44
C PRO A 992 19.05 5.40 -43.98
N PRO A 993 18.05 4.56 -43.67
CA PRO A 993 16.67 4.84 -44.05
C PRO A 993 16.10 6.03 -43.24
N ALA A 994 15.20 6.79 -43.86
CA ALA A 994 14.52 7.91 -43.23
C ALA A 994 13.49 7.46 -42.20
N SER A 995 13.26 8.28 -41.17
CA SER A 995 12.07 8.18 -40.34
C SER A 995 10.78 8.37 -41.15
N ASN A 996 9.63 8.10 -40.53
CA ASN A 996 8.37 8.67 -41.00
C ASN A 996 8.46 10.22 -41.06
N PRO A 997 7.66 10.89 -41.92
CA PRO A 997 7.65 12.35 -41.97
C PRO A 997 7.17 12.93 -40.63
N VAL A 998 7.90 13.92 -40.12
CA VAL A 998 7.50 14.77 -39.01
C VAL A 998 6.84 16.01 -39.58
N ILE A 999 5.54 16.13 -39.36
CA ILE A 999 4.77 17.33 -39.70
C ILE A 999 4.81 18.28 -38.51
N VAL A 1000 5.50 19.41 -38.69
CA VAL A 1000 5.40 20.56 -37.79
C VAL A 1000 4.25 21.43 -38.30
N SER A 1001 3.21 21.61 -37.51
CA SER A 1001 2.04 22.41 -37.90
C SER A 1001 1.59 23.37 -36.79
N ASN A 1002 0.82 24.39 -37.16
CA ASN A 1002 0.23 25.30 -36.19
C ASN A 1002 -0.98 24.64 -35.51
N TYR A 1003 -1.21 24.96 -34.23
CA TYR A 1003 -2.48 24.64 -33.57
C TYR A 1003 -3.67 25.26 -34.32
N ALA A 1004 -4.75 24.49 -34.48
CA ALA A 1004 -6.01 25.03 -34.98
C ALA A 1004 -6.78 25.76 -33.87
N SER A 1005 -7.62 26.73 -34.24
CA SER A 1005 -8.44 27.48 -33.27
C SER A 1005 -9.36 26.53 -32.49
N GLY A 1006 -9.24 26.51 -31.15
CA GLY A 1006 -10.05 25.66 -30.26
C GLY A 1006 -9.55 24.22 -30.12
N GLU A 1007 -8.39 23.90 -30.68
CA GLU A 1007 -7.77 22.57 -30.50
C GLU A 1007 -7.19 22.42 -29.08
N PRO A 1008 -7.33 21.25 -28.42
CA PRO A 1008 -6.65 20.97 -27.14
C PRO A 1008 -5.13 21.18 -27.24
N GLY A 1009 -4.56 21.94 -26.31
CA GLY A 1009 -3.16 22.37 -26.31
C GLY A 1009 -2.96 23.79 -26.87
N SER A 1010 -3.92 24.35 -27.61
CA SER A 1010 -3.86 25.74 -28.09
C SER A 1010 -3.96 26.78 -26.97
N GLU A 1011 -4.52 26.39 -25.82
CA GLU A 1011 -4.51 27.17 -24.58
C GLU A 1011 -3.11 27.36 -23.97
N THR A 1012 -2.08 26.72 -24.50
CA THR A 1012 -0.69 27.01 -24.08
C THR A 1012 -0.05 28.12 -24.91
N CYS A 1013 -0.72 28.60 -25.97
CA CYS A 1013 -0.22 29.62 -26.88
C CYS A 1013 -0.39 31.07 -26.40
N TYR A 1014 -0.63 31.29 -25.10
CA TYR A 1014 -0.72 32.64 -24.53
C TYR A 1014 0.65 33.30 -24.42
N CYS A 1015 0.77 34.51 -24.98
CA CYS A 1015 2.02 35.25 -24.99
C CYS A 1015 2.12 36.16 -23.75
N TYR A 1016 3.14 35.94 -22.91
CA TYR A 1016 3.58 36.91 -21.90
C TYR A 1016 4.78 37.66 -22.47
N LYS A 1017 4.80 39.01 -22.45
CA LYS A 1017 6.07 39.72 -22.66
C LYS A 1017 6.99 39.32 -21.49
N PRO A 1018 8.24 38.87 -21.75
CA PRO A 1018 9.22 38.71 -20.68
C PRO A 1018 9.33 40.02 -19.91
N ALA A 1019 9.53 39.95 -18.59
CA ALA A 1019 9.89 41.15 -17.83
C ALA A 1019 11.08 41.82 -18.52
N ASN A 1020 11.02 43.14 -18.72
CA ASN A 1020 12.18 43.87 -19.24
C ASN A 1020 13.32 43.73 -18.22
N THR A 1021 14.28 42.86 -18.50
CA THR A 1021 15.45 42.60 -17.67
C THR A 1021 16.59 43.58 -17.95
N SER A 1022 16.40 44.54 -18.87
CA SER A 1022 17.37 45.58 -19.12
C SER A 1022 17.48 46.52 -17.92
N THR A 1023 18.68 46.63 -17.37
CA THR A 1023 19.06 47.63 -16.36
C THR A 1023 19.09 49.07 -16.90
N SER A 1024 18.78 49.28 -18.19
CA SER A 1024 18.85 50.59 -18.86
C SER A 1024 17.53 51.38 -18.88
N GLY A 1025 16.44 50.85 -18.31
CA GLY A 1025 15.16 51.55 -18.24
C GLY A 1025 15.04 52.42 -16.99
N THR A 1026 14.46 53.62 -17.11
CA THR A 1026 14.09 54.46 -15.96
C THR A 1026 13.12 53.70 -15.05
N THR A 1027 13.57 53.33 -13.85
CA THR A 1027 12.75 52.66 -12.83
C THR A 1027 11.81 53.67 -12.19
N LEU A 1028 10.54 53.65 -12.62
CA LEU A 1028 9.51 54.52 -12.07
C LEU A 1028 9.01 54.00 -10.72
N ASN A 1029 8.73 54.93 -9.79
CA ASN A 1029 8.10 54.59 -8.52
C ASN A 1029 6.67 54.09 -8.76
N THR A 1030 6.27 53.01 -8.09
CA THR A 1030 4.86 52.66 -7.97
C THR A 1030 4.22 53.58 -6.93
N ASN A 1031 3.53 54.61 -7.42
CA ASN A 1031 2.97 55.67 -6.55
C ASN A 1031 1.59 55.33 -6.00
N PHE A 1032 0.93 54.29 -6.51
CA PHE A 1032 -0.40 53.88 -6.08
C PHE A 1032 -0.41 52.41 -5.62
N GLY A 1033 -1.12 52.12 -4.54
CA GLY A 1033 -1.23 50.77 -4.05
C GLY A 1033 -2.24 50.59 -2.93
N ILE A 1034 -2.78 49.37 -2.84
CA ILE A 1034 -3.77 48.96 -1.83
C ILE A 1034 -3.17 47.82 -1.01
N THR A 1035 -3.01 48.02 0.30
CA THR A 1035 -2.48 47.00 1.21
C THR A 1035 -3.46 46.69 2.34
N ALA A 1036 -3.77 45.41 2.53
CA ALA A 1036 -4.51 44.91 3.69
C ALA A 1036 -3.62 44.73 4.92
N LEU A 1037 -2.31 45.03 4.81
CA LEU A 1037 -1.31 44.89 5.87
C LEU A 1037 -0.93 46.22 6.52
N GLY A 1038 -1.63 47.31 6.18
CA GLY A 1038 -1.46 48.63 6.81
C GLY A 1038 -0.16 49.36 6.45
N ARG A 1039 0.53 48.96 5.37
CA ARG A 1039 1.86 49.49 5.02
C ARG A 1039 1.89 50.77 4.18
N ALA A 1040 0.75 51.34 3.82
CA ALA A 1040 0.73 52.57 3.01
C ALA A 1040 1.23 53.79 3.82
N GLY A 1041 2.11 54.61 3.22
CA GLY A 1041 2.56 55.89 3.78
C GLY A 1041 4.06 55.96 4.12
N SER A 1042 4.53 57.18 4.42
CA SER A 1042 5.94 57.50 4.72
C SER A 1042 6.51 56.74 5.91
N ASP A 1043 5.66 56.41 6.89
CA ASP A 1043 6.08 55.86 8.18
C ASP A 1043 6.17 54.33 8.18
N ASN A 1044 5.74 53.67 7.10
CA ASN A 1044 5.64 52.21 6.98
C ASN A 1044 6.48 51.65 5.83
N SER A 1045 7.79 51.89 5.90
CA SER A 1045 8.77 51.40 4.92
C SER A 1045 8.58 51.93 3.50
N ASN A 1046 7.89 53.06 3.30
CA ASN A 1046 7.74 53.72 1.99
C ASN A 1046 6.99 52.89 0.93
N TRP A 1047 6.13 51.97 1.35
CA TRP A 1047 5.25 51.20 0.46
C TRP A 1047 4.09 52.09 -0.04
N PRO A 1048 3.67 52.03 -1.32
CA PRO A 1048 4.06 51.07 -2.36
C PRO A 1048 5.31 51.46 -3.16
N MET A 1049 5.88 52.65 -2.94
CA MET A 1049 7.00 53.19 -3.74
C MET A 1049 8.30 52.38 -3.63
N VAL A 1050 8.43 51.47 -2.66
CA VAL A 1050 9.50 50.45 -2.65
C VAL A 1050 9.40 49.47 -3.80
N ARG A 1051 8.20 49.28 -4.37
CA ARG A 1051 7.97 48.55 -5.60
C ARG A 1051 8.17 49.54 -6.74
N LYS A 1052 9.01 49.17 -7.69
CA LYS A 1052 9.32 49.98 -8.88
C LYS A 1052 8.74 49.28 -10.10
N GLY A 1053 8.38 50.05 -11.12
CA GLY A 1053 7.98 49.54 -12.43
C GLY A 1053 6.53 49.06 -12.56
N ALA A 1054 5.71 49.20 -11.51
CA ALA A 1054 4.26 48.94 -11.60
C ALA A 1054 3.45 50.24 -11.50
N HIS A 1055 2.32 50.32 -12.20
CA HIS A 1055 1.37 51.43 -12.04
C HIS A 1055 0.55 51.31 -10.73
N ILE A 1056 0.28 50.09 -10.26
CA ILE A 1056 -0.45 49.79 -9.02
C ILE A 1056 0.24 48.63 -8.28
N ALA A 1057 0.40 48.71 -6.96
CA ALA A 1057 0.80 47.60 -6.11
C ALA A 1057 -0.36 47.12 -5.21
N LEU A 1058 -0.68 45.84 -5.24
CA LEU A 1058 -1.70 45.22 -4.36
C LEU A 1058 -1.03 44.26 -3.39
N GLU A 1059 -1.49 44.24 -2.13
CA GLU A 1059 -0.84 43.43 -1.10
C GLU A 1059 -1.80 42.94 0.00
N ALA A 1060 -1.83 41.63 0.23
CA ALA A 1060 -2.56 41.00 1.34
C ALA A 1060 -1.97 39.61 1.64
N LYS A 1061 -2.15 39.10 2.87
CA LYS A 1061 -1.76 37.72 3.23
C LYS A 1061 -2.85 36.68 2.89
N THR A 1062 -4.12 37.04 3.05
CA THR A 1062 -5.27 36.12 2.95
C THR A 1062 -6.51 36.72 2.31
N LYS A 1063 -6.46 37.98 1.85
CA LYS A 1063 -7.62 38.68 1.28
C LYS A 1063 -7.45 38.82 -0.24
N GLY A 1064 -8.48 38.46 -1.01
CA GLY A 1064 -8.52 38.66 -2.46
C GLY A 1064 -8.80 40.11 -2.83
N PHE A 1065 -8.36 40.53 -4.02
CA PHE A 1065 -8.79 41.79 -4.64
C PHE A 1065 -10.17 41.57 -5.27
N VAL A 1066 -11.19 42.22 -4.73
CA VAL A 1066 -12.56 42.12 -5.23
C VAL A 1066 -12.95 43.46 -5.86
N PRO A 1067 -12.96 43.59 -7.19
CA PRO A 1067 -13.52 44.77 -7.83
C PRO A 1067 -15.03 44.80 -7.63
N THR A 1068 -15.59 46.01 -7.52
CA THR A 1068 -17.05 46.21 -7.44
C THR A 1068 -17.72 45.56 -8.64
N ARG A 1069 -18.72 44.71 -8.38
CA ARG A 1069 -19.46 43.98 -9.42
C ARG A 1069 -20.75 44.75 -9.72
N VAL A 1070 -20.95 45.09 -10.99
CA VAL A 1070 -22.09 45.91 -11.43
C VAL A 1070 -22.73 45.25 -12.65
N ALA A 1071 -24.05 45.10 -12.63
CA ALA A 1071 -24.80 44.68 -13.80
C ALA A 1071 -24.89 45.87 -14.77
N ASP A 1072 -24.21 45.77 -15.91
CA ASP A 1072 -24.05 46.82 -16.93
C ASP A 1072 -23.69 48.22 -16.38
N PRO A 1073 -22.38 48.54 -16.25
CA PRO A 1073 -21.92 49.82 -15.71
C PRO A 1073 -22.28 51.02 -16.59
N VAL A 1074 -22.64 50.82 -17.86
CA VAL A 1074 -23.04 51.91 -18.76
C VAL A 1074 -24.34 52.56 -18.28
N THR A 1075 -25.25 51.76 -17.72
CA THR A 1075 -26.55 52.23 -17.24
C THR A 1075 -26.56 52.44 -15.73
N ALA A 1076 -25.80 51.64 -14.97
CA ALA A 1076 -25.81 51.68 -13.52
C ALA A 1076 -24.95 52.80 -12.89
N ILE A 1077 -23.98 53.37 -13.62
CA ILE A 1077 -23.06 54.40 -13.09
C ILE A 1077 -23.28 55.71 -13.84
N THR A 1078 -23.93 56.67 -13.19
CA THR A 1078 -24.34 57.95 -13.79
C THR A 1078 -23.22 58.99 -13.86
N ASN A 1079 -22.18 58.85 -13.03
CA ASN A 1079 -21.02 59.75 -12.99
C ASN A 1079 -19.70 58.95 -12.99
N PRO A 1080 -19.35 58.27 -14.11
CA PRO A 1080 -18.10 57.53 -14.20
C PRO A 1080 -16.89 58.49 -14.26
N VAL A 1081 -15.77 58.09 -13.67
CA VAL A 1081 -14.50 58.83 -13.73
C VAL A 1081 -13.47 58.04 -14.54
N GLU A 1082 -12.57 58.75 -15.22
CA GLU A 1082 -11.48 58.13 -15.97
C GLU A 1082 -10.68 57.16 -15.09
N GLY A 1083 -10.42 55.96 -15.59
CA GLY A 1083 -9.71 54.91 -14.88
C GLY A 1083 -10.55 54.10 -13.89
N MET A 1084 -11.84 54.42 -13.69
CA MET A 1084 -12.72 53.63 -12.84
C MET A 1084 -12.80 52.18 -13.35
N MET A 1085 -12.60 51.20 -12.46
CA MET A 1085 -12.56 49.78 -12.78
C MET A 1085 -13.64 49.00 -12.03
N ILE A 1086 -14.43 48.21 -12.76
CA ILE A 1086 -15.53 47.39 -12.22
C ILE A 1086 -15.57 46.03 -12.92
N TYR A 1087 -16.16 45.02 -12.30
CA TYR A 1087 -16.50 43.77 -12.98
C TYR A 1087 -17.94 43.80 -13.48
N ASP A 1088 -18.12 43.79 -14.80
CA ASP A 1088 -19.42 43.78 -15.46
C ASP A 1088 -20.00 42.36 -15.40
N THR A 1089 -21.04 42.16 -14.60
CA THR A 1089 -21.65 40.83 -14.43
C THR A 1089 -22.50 40.41 -15.62
N THR A 1090 -22.90 41.35 -16.49
CA THR A 1090 -23.69 41.06 -17.68
C THR A 1090 -22.78 40.53 -18.79
N LEU A 1091 -21.60 41.14 -18.97
CA LEU A 1091 -20.62 40.74 -19.99
C LEU A 1091 -19.53 39.80 -19.49
N ASN A 1092 -19.51 39.49 -18.19
CA ASN A 1092 -18.47 38.69 -17.53
C ASN A 1092 -17.04 39.19 -17.80
N CYS A 1093 -16.86 40.51 -17.83
CA CYS A 1093 -15.57 41.13 -18.14
C CYS A 1093 -15.20 42.18 -17.08
N LEU A 1094 -13.90 42.41 -16.89
CA LEU A 1094 -13.43 43.59 -16.16
C LEU A 1094 -13.54 44.79 -17.10
N ARG A 1095 -14.28 45.84 -16.72
CA ARG A 1095 -14.36 47.09 -17.49
C ARG A 1095 -13.56 48.20 -16.85
N ILE A 1096 -12.98 49.06 -17.68
CA ILE A 1096 -12.39 50.34 -17.30
C ILE A 1096 -13.10 51.47 -18.04
N TYR A 1097 -13.38 52.57 -17.34
CA TYR A 1097 -13.91 53.77 -17.97
C TYR A 1097 -12.76 54.61 -18.54
N VAL A 1098 -12.77 54.86 -19.84
CA VAL A 1098 -11.72 55.60 -20.54
C VAL A 1098 -12.28 56.93 -21.00
N VAL A 1099 -11.52 58.01 -20.83
CA VAL A 1099 -11.80 59.32 -21.42
C VAL A 1099 -10.75 59.57 -22.51
N ASP A 1100 -11.18 59.64 -23.77
CA ASP A 1100 -10.30 59.93 -24.90
C ASP A 1100 -10.54 61.38 -25.33
N THR A 1101 -9.57 62.25 -24.99
CA THR A 1101 -9.64 63.70 -25.28
C THR A 1101 -9.33 64.04 -26.73
N VAL A 1102 -8.75 63.09 -27.49
CA VAL A 1102 -8.38 63.26 -28.91
C VAL A 1102 -9.50 62.75 -29.81
N THR A 1103 -10.11 61.62 -29.45
CA THR A 1103 -11.22 61.01 -30.19
C THR A 1103 -12.41 60.78 -29.26
N PRO A 1104 -13.29 61.77 -29.06
CA PRO A 1104 -14.34 61.72 -28.03
C PRO A 1104 -15.30 60.52 -28.14
N THR A 1105 -15.48 59.95 -29.33
CA THR A 1105 -16.29 58.75 -29.57
C THR A 1105 -15.73 57.48 -28.91
N ASN A 1106 -14.46 57.48 -28.52
CA ASN A 1106 -13.84 56.37 -27.81
C ASN A 1106 -14.08 56.42 -26.29
N THR A 1107 -14.55 57.56 -25.76
CA THR A 1107 -14.87 57.72 -24.34
C THR A 1107 -16.00 56.80 -23.92
N GLY A 1108 -15.82 56.05 -22.82
CA GLY A 1108 -16.81 55.12 -22.30
C GLY A 1108 -16.22 53.89 -21.62
N TRP A 1109 -17.09 53.00 -21.16
CA TRP A 1109 -16.69 51.72 -20.56
C TRP A 1109 -16.16 50.74 -21.61
N LYS A 1110 -14.95 50.23 -21.40
CA LYS A 1110 -14.30 49.23 -22.26
C LYS A 1110 -14.02 47.96 -21.47
N CYS A 1111 -14.39 46.81 -22.01
CA CYS A 1111 -13.94 45.53 -21.44
C CYS A 1111 -12.44 45.37 -21.67
N PHE A 1112 -11.75 44.74 -20.73
CA PHE A 1112 -10.50 44.05 -20.99
C PHE A 1112 -10.76 42.75 -21.76
N ASP A 1113 -11.28 42.87 -22.99
CA ASP A 1113 -11.64 41.74 -23.86
C ASP A 1113 -10.65 41.53 -25.01
N LYS A 1114 -9.78 42.52 -25.26
CA LYS A 1114 -8.70 42.45 -26.25
C LYS A 1114 -7.34 42.63 -25.55
N GLN A 1115 -6.53 41.58 -25.58
CA GLN A 1115 -5.12 41.71 -25.22
C GLN A 1115 -4.35 42.25 -26.43
N THR A 1116 -3.93 43.52 -26.38
CA THR A 1116 -3.04 44.07 -27.40
C THR A 1116 -1.59 43.75 -27.04
N CYS A 1117 -0.85 43.17 -27.98
CA CYS A 1117 0.59 43.32 -28.04
C CYS A 1117 0.85 44.46 -29.04
N PRO A 1118 1.25 45.66 -28.61
CA PRO A 1118 1.74 46.64 -29.55
C PRO A 1118 3.18 46.22 -29.89
N ASP A 1119 3.35 45.60 -31.04
CA ASP A 1119 4.57 45.75 -31.82
C ASP A 1119 4.14 46.34 -33.17
N ASN A 1120 3.77 47.63 -33.13
CA ASN A 1120 3.95 48.60 -34.21
C ASN A 1120 4.17 49.96 -33.58
#